data_AF-A0A3M7N858-F1
#
_entry.id   AF-A0A3M7N858-F1
#
_cell.length_a   1.000
_cell.length_b   1.000
_cell.length_c   1.000
_cell.angle_alpha   90.00
_cell.angle_beta   90.00
_cell.angle_gamma   90.00
#
_symmetry.space_group_name_H-M   'P 1'
#
loop_
_entity.id
_entity.type
_entity.pdbx_description
1 polymer ?
#
loop_
_entity_poly.entity_id
_entity_poly.type
_entity_poly.pdbx_seq_one_letter_code
_entity_poly.pdbx_strand_id
1 'polypeptide(L)'
;MSASRSSPTAIARFISTERKELWKRRLWRNVQFQLVLWPALILGTIFAVGIKHLKYEHDFPTPRDWSFWSRWAFRNAAAAETEKIDNVLTDWSKAGLYYLELLKRLEDEKIDGVGVDVVSASKTDEAAGRNLWPVLDISRKSAQLQRGYYQALMGAARVAEHLDGMARRKDSPRSKPIPWESIPGPTNPRPKPLPWDKKGEYRNVPSALECEDAYPPPGSFYNAILANPAFSTAERLDAALAYADWCDFKGRQDIASELYGQAVNVAASALPVPADSVIDRKTGILRAGQDQYVSQNLLKATTALATYRARHGDTKQALPIFLSVLRARKSLPPKPAEHQEPNRQTAGKSELQSYWVAIKEALLDTPYPPLPPSGDQRPYYTLKEACEEVGVTTYIGEILFATSDLTKEKGLAWTRDSVDAAEAVLWLMDEQGEHNGHEKCRQCLETGLTNWKEMLRQMERVAEDKVRKAQQSRGWLGTGIGKASAVEQATDNLARWREEEHQIELRRQKTDPLVTLSKINTPKLEAWVPDVHDTFATYAYRNHSECNISSLDLHQPFSPLCADRASFLDAFSGGGRIGMNAPFQPRGCDMRWFTTDEACAILSRFDRVIVLGDSMMRHLVGALNVILRKDLGYGAVTNWNFNDEELHSCFCNAQLSVKSCSMQGIFNTASVLANDPSSLACAAHLPPIDITIEMMLKFPLHPDEVARYLDLLSPTKPRRPYAFILGHGLWNDLDKPDQFILSQGDKQIQLFEHSMRHESSRRGIDHLGTWNMSVQSDKYDGVHMDLKGNMVKAMAIFA
;
A
#
# COMPACT_ATOMS: atom_id res chain seq x y z
N MET A 1 -3.74 50.71 -73.06
CA MET A 1 -3.82 50.06 -71.73
C MET A 1 -2.42 49.65 -71.34
N SER A 2 -1.80 50.34 -70.38
CA SER A 2 -0.39 50.22 -70.00
C SER A 2 -0.31 49.88 -68.52
N ALA A 3 0.13 48.67 -68.18
CA ALA A 3 0.33 48.23 -66.81
C ALA A 3 1.71 48.69 -66.30
N SER A 4 1.71 49.44 -65.21
CA SER A 4 2.91 49.98 -64.56
C SER A 4 3.65 48.90 -63.77
N ARG A 5 4.96 48.80 -64.03
CA ARG A 5 5.94 48.12 -63.17
C ARG A 5 6.20 48.98 -61.93
N SER A 6 6.15 48.41 -60.73
CA SER A 6 6.71 49.00 -59.52
C SER A 6 7.92 48.19 -59.05
N SER A 7 9.05 48.88 -58.94
CA SER A 7 10.35 48.38 -58.49
C SER A 7 10.45 48.30 -56.96
N PRO A 8 11.36 47.46 -56.42
CA PRO A 8 11.47 47.16 -55.00
C PRO A 8 12.42 48.15 -54.31
N THR A 9 11.99 48.84 -53.24
CA THR A 9 12.84 49.33 -52.12
C THR A 9 12.09 50.38 -51.29
N ALA A 10 11.60 50.03 -50.10
CA ALA A 10 11.21 51.04 -49.09
C ALA A 10 11.13 50.54 -47.62
N ILE A 11 11.67 49.37 -47.24
CA ILE A 11 11.61 48.91 -45.83
C ILE A 11 12.91 49.19 -45.05
N ALA A 12 13.93 49.79 -45.70
CA ALA A 12 15.23 50.04 -45.04
C ALA A 12 15.37 51.39 -44.33
N ARG A 13 14.34 52.27 -44.31
CA ARG A 13 14.55 53.71 -44.03
C ARG A 13 13.84 54.30 -42.81
N PHE A 14 13.53 53.53 -41.76
CA PHE A 14 13.13 54.10 -40.45
C PHE A 14 13.62 53.30 -39.23
N ILE A 15 14.94 53.09 -39.11
CA ILE A 15 15.53 52.88 -37.79
C ILE A 15 16.44 54.06 -37.53
N SER A 16 15.96 55.02 -36.73
CA SER A 16 16.77 56.13 -36.23
C SER A 16 18.00 55.56 -35.50
N THR A 17 19.12 56.27 -35.55
CA THR A 17 20.38 55.88 -34.90
C THR A 17 20.20 55.59 -33.40
N GLU A 18 19.28 56.31 -32.73
CA GLU A 18 18.87 56.03 -31.36
C GLU A 18 18.22 54.66 -31.15
N ARG A 19 17.35 54.23 -32.08
CA ARG A 19 16.71 52.90 -31.98
C ARG A 19 17.71 51.77 -32.19
N LYS A 20 18.75 51.94 -33.03
CA LYS A 20 19.83 50.96 -33.19
C LYS A 20 20.68 50.81 -31.93
N GLU A 21 21.07 51.92 -31.31
CA GLU A 21 21.87 51.90 -30.06
C GLU A 21 21.07 51.30 -28.88
N LEU A 22 19.78 51.64 -28.76
CA LEU A 22 18.90 51.03 -27.76
C LEU A 22 18.73 49.52 -27.99
N TRP A 23 18.58 49.09 -29.24
CA TRP A 23 18.52 47.66 -29.58
C TRP A 23 19.82 46.94 -29.27
N LYS A 24 20.96 47.53 -29.61
CA LYS A 24 22.29 46.97 -29.32
C LYS A 24 22.51 46.81 -27.82
N ARG A 25 22.17 47.82 -27.01
CA ARG A 25 22.23 47.77 -25.54
C ARG A 25 21.28 46.71 -24.95
N ARG A 26 20.04 46.63 -25.45
CA ARG A 26 19.07 45.61 -25.00
C ARG A 26 19.53 44.19 -25.35
N LEU A 27 20.05 43.97 -26.56
CA LEU A 27 20.60 42.70 -27.00
C LEU A 27 21.80 42.29 -26.14
N TRP A 28 22.75 43.22 -25.90
CA TRP A 28 23.94 42.94 -25.10
C TRP A 28 23.59 42.60 -23.65
N ARG A 29 22.63 43.32 -23.05
CA ARG A 29 22.12 43.00 -21.71
C ARG A 29 21.41 41.64 -21.66
N ASN A 30 20.67 41.26 -22.71
CA ASN A 30 20.05 39.94 -22.80
C ASN A 30 21.12 38.84 -22.92
N VAL A 31 22.14 39.03 -23.75
CA VAL A 31 23.27 38.08 -23.86
C VAL A 31 23.99 37.90 -22.53
N GLN A 32 24.29 38.99 -21.80
CA GLN A 32 24.87 38.90 -20.47
C GLN A 32 23.98 38.14 -19.48
N PHE A 33 22.67 38.40 -19.51
CA PHE A 33 21.71 37.68 -18.68
C PHE A 33 21.70 36.17 -19.01
N GLN A 34 21.67 35.80 -20.29
CA GLN A 34 21.71 34.40 -20.72
C GLN A 34 23.04 33.71 -20.34
N LEU A 35 24.17 34.43 -20.44
CA LEU A 35 25.50 33.92 -20.06
C LEU A 35 25.62 33.65 -18.56
N VAL A 36 24.81 34.29 -17.71
CA VAL A 36 24.76 34.01 -16.27
C VAL A 36 23.68 32.97 -15.94
N LEU A 37 22.49 33.09 -16.55
CA LEU A 37 21.35 32.24 -16.26
C LEU A 37 21.62 30.77 -16.58
N TRP A 38 22.15 30.46 -17.76
CA TRP A 38 22.34 29.06 -18.18
C TRP A 38 23.37 28.32 -17.32
N PRO A 39 24.58 28.86 -17.04
CA PRO A 39 25.49 28.23 -16.10
C PRO A 39 24.92 28.09 -14.69
N ALA A 40 24.18 29.09 -14.20
CA ALA A 40 23.54 29.00 -12.89
C ALA A 40 22.48 27.88 -12.83
N LEU A 41 21.66 27.73 -13.88
CA LEU A 41 20.71 26.63 -14.00
C LEU A 41 21.41 25.27 -14.08
N ILE A 42 22.48 25.15 -14.87
CA ILE A 42 23.28 23.91 -14.97
C ILE A 42 23.87 23.55 -13.61
N LEU A 43 24.53 24.49 -12.93
CA LEU A 43 25.09 24.27 -11.59
C LEU A 43 23.99 23.90 -10.57
N GLY A 44 22.84 24.57 -10.63
CA GLY A 44 21.68 24.24 -9.80
C GLY A 44 21.18 22.82 -10.03
N THR A 45 21.10 22.36 -11.29
CA THR A 45 20.69 20.98 -11.61
C THR A 45 21.73 19.96 -11.14
N ILE A 46 23.02 20.21 -11.32
CA ILE A 46 24.09 19.34 -10.83
C ILE A 46 24.03 19.21 -9.30
N PHE A 47 23.79 20.34 -8.61
CA PHE A 47 23.66 20.35 -7.15
C PHE A 47 22.44 19.55 -6.68
N ALA A 48 21.27 19.75 -7.30
CA ALA A 48 20.05 19.01 -6.96
C ALA A 48 20.21 17.50 -7.19
N VAL A 49 20.83 17.12 -8.31
CA VAL A 49 21.16 15.73 -8.63
C VAL A 49 22.15 15.15 -7.61
N GLY A 50 23.16 15.93 -7.19
CA GLY A 50 24.11 15.54 -6.14
C GLY A 50 23.41 15.24 -4.82
N ILE A 51 22.52 16.11 -4.34
CA ILE A 51 21.73 15.88 -3.13
C ILE A 51 20.89 14.60 -3.24
N LYS A 52 20.24 14.40 -4.39
CA LYS A 52 19.44 13.21 -4.65
C LYS A 52 20.30 11.94 -4.57
N HIS A 53 21.51 11.97 -5.13
CA HIS A 53 22.44 10.85 -5.08
C HIS A 53 23.07 10.59 -3.72
N LEU A 54 23.21 11.61 -2.87
CA LEU A 54 23.59 11.44 -1.46
C LEU A 54 22.49 10.72 -0.69
N LYS A 55 21.23 11.09 -0.92
CA LYS A 55 20.09 10.35 -0.34
C LYS A 55 20.11 8.88 -0.78
N TYR A 56 20.33 8.62 -2.07
CA TYR A 56 20.44 7.24 -2.56
C TYR A 56 21.63 6.49 -1.99
N GLU A 57 22.73 7.14 -1.66
CA GLU A 57 23.88 6.50 -1.01
C GLU A 57 23.57 6.05 0.42
N HIS A 58 22.78 6.86 1.13
CA HIS A 58 22.28 6.52 2.45
C HIS A 58 21.30 5.34 2.39
N ASP A 59 20.33 5.39 1.46
CA ASP A 59 19.28 4.37 1.35
C ASP A 59 19.80 3.06 0.72
N PHE A 60 20.72 3.16 -0.25
CA PHE A 60 21.31 2.05 -1.01
C PHE A 60 22.84 2.17 -1.03
N PRO A 61 23.53 1.75 0.04
CA PRO A 61 24.98 1.82 0.10
C PRO A 61 25.60 0.97 -1.01
N THR A 62 26.65 1.48 -1.66
CA THR A 62 27.35 0.81 -2.76
C THR A 62 28.80 0.51 -2.39
N PRO A 63 29.40 -0.58 -2.90
CA PRO A 63 30.81 -0.91 -2.64
C PRO A 63 31.77 0.23 -3.03
N ARG A 64 32.79 0.47 -2.20
CA ARG A 64 33.80 1.52 -2.46
C ARG A 64 34.76 1.15 -3.62
N ASP A 65 34.78 -0.12 -4.02
CA ASP A 65 35.64 -0.58 -5.11
C ASP A 65 35.04 -0.29 -6.51
N TRP A 66 33.76 0.08 -6.58
CA TRP A 66 33.10 0.38 -7.84
C TRP A 66 33.41 1.78 -8.35
N SER A 67 33.56 1.92 -9.68
CA SER A 67 33.59 3.21 -10.34
C SER A 67 32.31 4.03 -10.09
N PHE A 68 32.44 5.36 -10.22
CA PHE A 68 31.33 6.31 -10.04
C PHE A 68 30.08 5.92 -10.83
N TRP A 69 30.26 5.53 -12.11
CA TRP A 69 29.14 5.19 -12.99
C TRP A 69 28.45 3.87 -12.62
N SER A 70 29.18 2.91 -12.05
CA SER A 70 28.58 1.65 -11.57
C SER A 70 27.80 1.88 -10.29
N ARG A 71 28.31 2.71 -9.36
CA ARG A 71 27.52 3.16 -8.19
C ARG A 71 26.28 3.94 -8.62
N TRP A 72 26.43 4.82 -9.61
CA TRP A 72 25.33 5.59 -10.18
C TRP A 72 24.24 4.68 -10.77
N ALA A 73 24.63 3.67 -11.56
CA ALA A 73 23.71 2.72 -12.17
C ALA A 73 22.96 1.91 -11.09
N PHE A 74 23.67 1.35 -10.11
CA PHE A 74 23.03 0.61 -9.02
C PHE A 74 22.04 1.45 -8.21
N ARG A 75 22.46 2.65 -7.78
CA ARG A 75 21.60 3.55 -7.00
C ARG A 75 20.33 3.92 -7.76
N ASN A 76 20.45 4.24 -9.06
CA ASN A 76 19.29 4.52 -9.89
C ASN A 76 18.43 3.28 -10.16
N ALA A 77 19.02 2.08 -10.22
CA ALA A 77 18.28 0.84 -10.38
C ALA A 77 17.45 0.53 -9.12
N ALA A 78 18.10 0.49 -7.95
CA ALA A 78 17.45 0.26 -6.66
C ALA A 78 16.44 1.37 -6.33
N ALA A 79 16.73 2.62 -6.67
CA ALA A 79 15.77 3.70 -6.58
C ALA A 79 14.62 3.54 -7.56
N ALA A 80 14.83 3.08 -8.80
CA ALA A 80 13.72 2.83 -9.73
C ALA A 80 12.83 1.66 -9.30
N GLU A 81 13.36 0.68 -8.56
CA GLU A 81 12.59 -0.41 -7.95
C GLU A 81 11.67 0.09 -6.81
N THR A 82 12.14 1.08 -6.05
CA THR A 82 11.50 1.56 -4.81
C THR A 82 10.71 2.86 -4.97
N GLU A 83 11.19 3.80 -5.79
CA GLU A 83 10.48 5.00 -6.22
C GLU A 83 9.40 4.61 -7.23
N LYS A 84 8.15 4.67 -6.79
CA LYS A 84 6.99 4.45 -7.65
C LYS A 84 6.75 5.68 -8.54
N ILE A 85 6.63 5.48 -9.86
CA ILE A 85 6.08 6.49 -10.78
C ILE A 85 4.67 6.86 -10.29
N ASP A 86 4.41 8.17 -10.17
CA ASP A 86 3.16 8.72 -9.66
C ASP A 86 2.76 8.14 -8.29
N ASN A 87 3.74 7.69 -7.48
CA ASN A 87 3.58 6.99 -6.22
C ASN A 87 2.83 5.63 -6.29
N VAL A 88 2.57 5.08 -7.49
CA VAL A 88 1.73 3.87 -7.67
C VAL A 88 2.46 2.70 -8.34
N LEU A 89 3.26 2.92 -9.38
CA LEU A 89 3.86 1.83 -10.18
C LEU A 89 5.38 1.92 -10.27
N THR A 90 6.06 0.80 -10.01
CA THR A 90 7.51 0.67 -10.21
C THR A 90 7.85 0.63 -11.70
N ASP A 91 8.87 1.39 -12.14
CA ASP A 91 9.34 1.37 -13.52
C ASP A 91 10.35 0.24 -13.75
N TRP A 92 9.83 -0.98 -13.91
CA TRP A 92 10.65 -2.17 -14.15
C TRP A 92 11.52 -2.05 -15.40
N SER A 93 11.05 -1.34 -16.43
CA SER A 93 11.83 -1.12 -17.66
C SER A 93 13.07 -0.26 -17.38
N LYS A 94 12.91 0.83 -16.64
CA LYS A 94 14.00 1.72 -16.28
C LYS A 94 14.97 1.06 -15.30
N ALA A 95 14.45 0.35 -14.28
CA ALA A 95 15.27 -0.43 -13.35
C ALA A 95 16.12 -1.46 -14.11
N GLY A 96 15.51 -2.21 -15.03
CA GLY A 96 16.20 -3.20 -15.85
C GLY A 96 17.33 -2.64 -16.69
N LEU A 97 17.12 -1.50 -17.34
CA LEU A 97 18.17 -0.83 -18.11
C LEU A 97 19.38 -0.49 -17.25
N TYR A 98 19.16 0.02 -16.03
CA TYR A 98 20.26 0.32 -15.12
C TYR A 98 20.96 -0.93 -14.58
N TYR A 99 20.24 -2.00 -14.26
CA TYR A 99 20.88 -3.27 -13.84
C TYR A 99 21.68 -3.92 -14.97
N LEU A 100 21.20 -3.92 -16.21
CA LEU A 100 21.98 -4.44 -17.34
C LEU A 100 23.22 -3.60 -17.61
N GLU A 101 23.11 -2.27 -17.55
CA GLU A 101 24.28 -1.39 -17.68
C GLU A 101 25.27 -1.62 -16.54
N LEU A 102 24.79 -1.82 -15.32
CA LEU A 102 25.63 -2.16 -14.17
C LEU A 102 26.36 -3.48 -14.39
N LEU A 103 25.64 -4.57 -14.69
CA LEU A 103 26.25 -5.88 -14.92
C LEU A 103 27.26 -5.81 -16.06
N LYS A 104 26.90 -5.19 -17.19
CA LYS A 104 27.83 -4.99 -18.31
C LYS A 104 29.14 -4.31 -17.90
N ARG A 105 29.10 -3.35 -16.98
CA ARG A 105 30.30 -2.64 -16.48
C ARG A 105 31.10 -3.44 -15.47
N LEU A 106 30.42 -4.18 -14.59
CA LEU A 106 31.05 -5.04 -13.58
C LEU A 106 31.73 -6.26 -14.21
N GLU A 107 31.29 -6.67 -15.39
CA GLU A 107 31.80 -7.83 -16.12
C GLU A 107 32.80 -7.44 -17.22
N ASP A 108 32.94 -6.15 -17.52
CA ASP A 108 33.93 -5.64 -18.49
C ASP A 108 35.33 -5.58 -17.85
N GLU A 109 36.24 -6.42 -18.36
CA GLU A 109 37.65 -6.51 -17.94
C GLU A 109 38.37 -5.14 -17.97
N LYS A 110 37.96 -4.23 -18.85
CA LYS A 110 38.61 -2.92 -19.02
C LYS A 110 38.15 -1.86 -18.00
N ILE A 111 37.09 -2.13 -17.24
CA ILE A 111 36.45 -1.15 -16.36
C ILE A 111 36.46 -1.66 -14.91
N ASP A 112 35.32 -2.12 -14.38
CA ASP A 112 35.20 -2.60 -13.00
C ASP A 112 35.43 -4.13 -12.91
N GLY A 113 35.41 -4.83 -14.05
CA GLY A 113 35.62 -6.27 -14.18
C GLY A 113 37.09 -6.72 -14.22
N VAL A 114 38.05 -5.85 -13.91
CA VAL A 114 39.51 -6.18 -13.94
C VAL A 114 39.80 -7.41 -13.06
N GLY A 115 40.23 -8.53 -13.65
CA GLY A 115 40.52 -9.77 -12.91
C GLY A 115 39.30 -10.61 -12.53
N VAL A 116 38.21 -10.49 -13.30
CA VAL A 116 37.07 -11.41 -13.28
C VAL A 116 37.27 -12.44 -14.40
N ASP A 117 37.49 -13.70 -14.04
CA ASP A 117 37.70 -14.79 -15.00
C ASP A 117 36.36 -15.48 -15.32
N VAL A 118 36.09 -15.82 -16.58
CA VAL A 118 34.84 -16.52 -16.96
C VAL A 118 34.98 -18.02 -16.63
N VAL A 119 34.23 -18.52 -15.65
CA VAL A 119 34.22 -19.95 -15.24
C VAL A 119 33.48 -20.80 -16.27
N SER A 120 32.33 -20.30 -16.74
CA SER A 120 31.63 -20.91 -17.85
C SER A 120 31.15 -19.81 -18.79
N ALA A 121 31.60 -19.88 -20.03
CA ALA A 121 31.09 -19.02 -21.09
C ALA A 121 29.58 -19.28 -21.25
N SER A 122 28.84 -18.23 -21.63
CA SER A 122 27.41 -18.35 -22.01
C SER A 122 27.26 -19.52 -22.98
N LYS A 123 26.74 -20.66 -22.48
CA LYS A 123 26.36 -21.77 -23.35
C LYS A 123 24.98 -21.42 -23.90
N THR A 124 24.83 -21.48 -25.22
CA THR A 124 23.53 -21.72 -25.83
C THR A 124 23.10 -23.11 -25.37
N ASP A 125 22.07 -23.19 -24.52
CA ASP A 125 21.45 -24.47 -24.26
C ASP A 125 20.65 -24.85 -25.52
N GLU A 126 21.22 -25.70 -26.37
CA GLU A 126 20.64 -26.11 -27.65
C GLU A 126 19.27 -26.77 -27.49
N ALA A 127 18.96 -27.34 -26.30
CA ALA A 127 17.67 -27.93 -25.98
C ALA A 127 16.58 -26.88 -25.68
N ALA A 128 16.97 -25.69 -25.18
CA ALA A 128 16.05 -24.64 -24.73
C ALA A 128 16.07 -23.36 -25.59
N GLY A 129 16.99 -23.28 -26.57
CA GLY A 129 17.12 -22.16 -27.50
C GLY A 129 17.43 -20.81 -26.83
N ARG A 130 18.08 -20.80 -25.66
CA ARG A 130 18.26 -19.61 -24.82
C ARG A 130 19.71 -19.41 -24.37
N ASN A 131 20.16 -18.15 -24.37
CA ASN A 131 21.49 -17.74 -23.92
C ASN A 131 21.51 -17.63 -22.39
N LEU A 132 22.29 -18.48 -21.71
CA LEU A 132 22.55 -18.40 -20.27
C LEU A 132 23.45 -17.19 -19.96
N TRP A 133 23.24 -16.51 -18.83
CA TRP A 133 24.16 -15.46 -18.39
C TRP A 133 25.52 -16.09 -18.01
N PRO A 134 26.67 -15.49 -18.36
CA PRO A 134 27.97 -16.06 -18.02
C PRO A 134 28.15 -16.24 -16.51
N VAL A 135 28.81 -17.34 -16.10
CA VAL A 135 29.21 -17.55 -14.71
C VAL A 135 30.64 -17.07 -14.54
N LEU A 136 30.84 -16.12 -13.63
CA LEU A 136 32.10 -15.42 -13.44
C LEU A 136 32.77 -15.79 -12.10
N ASP A 137 34.07 -16.03 -12.12
CA ASP A 137 34.85 -16.22 -10.89
C ASP A 137 35.20 -14.86 -10.31
N ILE A 138 34.55 -14.55 -9.20
CA ILE A 138 34.78 -13.32 -8.43
C ILE A 138 35.46 -13.62 -7.09
N SER A 139 35.95 -14.85 -6.87
CA SER A 139 36.51 -15.31 -5.59
C SER A 139 37.73 -14.48 -5.15
N ARG A 140 38.46 -13.92 -6.12
CA ARG A 140 39.64 -13.05 -5.88
C ARG A 140 39.31 -11.59 -5.60
N LYS A 141 38.04 -11.18 -5.75
CA LYS A 141 37.59 -9.81 -5.52
C LYS A 141 37.32 -9.57 -4.03
N SER A 142 37.17 -8.29 -3.65
CA SER A 142 36.80 -7.92 -2.29
C SER A 142 35.41 -8.44 -1.94
N ALA A 143 35.18 -8.69 -0.65
CA ALA A 143 33.88 -9.15 -0.17
C ALA A 143 32.76 -8.11 -0.40
N GLN A 144 33.10 -6.81 -0.41
CA GLN A 144 32.13 -5.75 -0.73
C GLN A 144 31.69 -5.83 -2.19
N LEU A 145 32.63 -6.08 -3.11
CA LEU A 145 32.33 -6.24 -4.54
C LEU A 145 31.49 -7.49 -4.78
N GLN A 146 31.84 -8.62 -4.16
CA GLN A 146 31.08 -9.87 -4.25
C GLN A 146 29.62 -9.65 -3.84
N ARG A 147 29.39 -9.00 -2.70
CA ARG A 147 28.03 -8.66 -2.23
C ARG A 147 27.30 -7.71 -3.17
N GLY A 148 27.96 -6.66 -3.65
CA GLY A 148 27.34 -5.73 -4.61
C GLY A 148 26.95 -6.42 -5.91
N TYR A 149 27.77 -7.35 -6.39
CA TYR A 149 27.50 -8.12 -7.61
C TYR A 149 26.34 -9.11 -7.39
N TYR A 150 26.28 -9.79 -6.23
CA TYR A 150 25.11 -10.58 -5.82
C TYR A 150 23.83 -9.73 -5.82
N GLN A 151 23.86 -8.53 -5.22
CA GLN A 151 22.73 -7.60 -5.20
C GLN A 151 22.30 -7.18 -6.61
N ALA A 152 23.26 -6.93 -7.51
CA ALA A 152 23.00 -6.59 -8.90
C ALA A 152 22.33 -7.75 -9.65
N LEU A 153 22.81 -8.99 -9.49
CA LEU A 153 22.21 -10.18 -10.11
C LEU A 153 20.81 -10.46 -9.56
N MET A 154 20.60 -10.37 -8.24
CA MET A 154 19.27 -10.53 -7.64
C MET A 154 18.28 -9.44 -8.07
N GLY A 155 18.75 -8.19 -8.23
CA GLY A 155 17.94 -7.10 -8.78
C GLY A 155 17.56 -7.34 -10.24
N ALA A 156 18.54 -7.72 -11.07
CA ALA A 156 18.28 -8.09 -12.46
C ALA A 156 17.30 -9.27 -12.57
N ALA A 157 17.41 -10.27 -11.69
CA ALA A 157 16.50 -11.40 -11.64
C ALA A 157 15.06 -10.95 -11.31
N ARG A 158 14.85 -10.11 -10.29
CA ARG A 158 13.52 -9.56 -9.96
C ARG A 158 12.93 -8.74 -11.11
N VAL A 159 13.74 -7.92 -11.78
CA VAL A 159 13.28 -7.18 -12.96
C VAL A 159 12.88 -8.14 -14.08
N ALA A 160 13.66 -9.21 -14.30
CA ALA A 160 13.35 -10.23 -15.28
C ALA A 160 12.00 -10.90 -15.00
N GLU A 161 11.66 -11.15 -13.74
CA GLU A 161 10.37 -11.75 -13.36
C GLU A 161 9.20 -10.84 -13.73
N HIS A 162 9.35 -9.53 -13.50
CA HIS A 162 8.31 -8.53 -13.76
C HIS A 162 8.20 -8.13 -15.23
N LEU A 163 9.28 -8.29 -16.00
CA LEU A 163 9.32 -8.06 -17.46
C LEU A 163 9.10 -9.35 -18.27
N ASP A 164 8.84 -10.49 -17.61
CA ASP A 164 8.56 -11.75 -18.30
C ASP A 164 7.28 -11.64 -19.14
N GLY A 165 7.32 -12.13 -20.38
CA GLY A 165 6.23 -11.98 -21.34
C GLY A 165 6.11 -10.59 -21.97
N MET A 166 7.06 -9.68 -21.71
CA MET A 166 7.16 -8.39 -22.38
C MET A 166 8.22 -8.44 -23.49
N ALA A 167 7.98 -7.71 -24.58
CA ALA A 167 8.88 -7.57 -25.70
C ALA A 167 9.32 -6.12 -25.90
N ARG A 168 10.44 -5.94 -26.60
CA ARG A 168 10.95 -4.65 -27.05
C ARG A 168 11.38 -4.72 -28.51
N ARG A 169 11.56 -3.56 -29.16
CA ARG A 169 12.10 -3.50 -30.53
C ARG A 169 13.59 -3.79 -30.52
N LYS A 170 14.07 -4.65 -31.43
CA LYS A 170 15.49 -5.01 -31.58
C LYS A 170 16.41 -3.80 -31.75
N ASP A 171 16.00 -2.85 -32.59
CA ASP A 171 16.81 -1.66 -32.91
C ASP A 171 16.69 -0.52 -31.87
N SER A 172 15.92 -0.72 -30.79
CA SER A 172 15.73 0.31 -29.76
C SER A 172 15.68 -0.30 -28.36
N PRO A 173 16.84 -0.43 -27.69
CA PRO A 173 16.94 -0.97 -26.34
C PRO A 173 16.13 -0.17 -25.31
N ARG A 174 15.94 1.14 -25.55
CA ARG A 174 15.17 2.06 -24.69
C ARG A 174 13.69 2.18 -25.09
N SER A 175 13.22 1.32 -26.00
CA SER A 175 11.79 1.32 -26.36
C SER A 175 10.96 0.83 -25.18
N LYS A 176 9.77 1.44 -24.99
CA LYS A 176 8.86 1.01 -23.91
C LYS A 176 8.46 -0.45 -24.15
N PRO A 177 8.54 -1.33 -23.13
CA PRO A 177 8.12 -2.71 -23.28
C PRO A 177 6.65 -2.83 -23.67
N ILE A 178 6.34 -3.80 -24.51
CA ILE A 178 5.00 -4.12 -25.01
C ILE A 178 4.73 -5.59 -24.69
N PRO A 179 3.57 -5.98 -24.13
CA PRO A 179 3.26 -7.38 -23.90
C PRO A 179 3.29 -8.19 -25.20
N TRP A 180 3.86 -9.40 -25.17
CA TRP A 180 3.88 -10.31 -26.33
C TRP A 180 2.46 -10.60 -26.86
N GLU A 181 1.45 -10.64 -25.99
CA GLU A 181 0.04 -10.85 -26.36
C GLU A 181 -0.56 -9.74 -27.22
N SER A 182 0.05 -8.55 -27.22
CA SER A 182 -0.38 -7.40 -28.00
C SER A 182 0.37 -7.26 -29.33
N ILE A 183 1.35 -8.13 -29.60
CA ILE A 183 2.19 -8.06 -30.79
C ILE A 183 1.65 -8.98 -31.89
N PRO A 184 1.35 -8.46 -33.09
CA PRO A 184 0.91 -9.27 -34.22
C PRO A 184 2.05 -10.17 -34.71
N GLY A 185 1.76 -11.46 -34.89
CA GLY A 185 2.72 -12.42 -35.43
C GLY A 185 2.08 -13.74 -35.87
N PRO A 186 2.85 -14.66 -36.47
CA PRO A 186 2.35 -15.97 -36.91
C PRO A 186 1.72 -16.79 -35.76
N THR A 187 2.28 -16.64 -34.56
CA THR A 187 1.80 -17.29 -33.32
C THR A 187 0.68 -16.52 -32.62
N ASN A 188 0.44 -15.26 -33.00
CA ASN A 188 -0.57 -14.39 -32.42
C ASN A 188 -1.32 -13.62 -33.54
N PRO A 189 -2.22 -14.29 -34.29
CA PRO A 189 -2.95 -13.68 -35.39
C PRO A 189 -4.02 -12.68 -34.96
N ARG A 190 -4.40 -12.66 -33.67
CA ARG A 190 -5.40 -11.74 -33.09
C ARG A 190 -4.82 -11.08 -31.83
N PRO A 191 -3.94 -10.07 -31.97
CA PRO A 191 -3.30 -9.42 -30.84
C PRO A 191 -4.32 -8.67 -29.97
N LYS A 192 -4.09 -8.65 -28.66
CA LYS A 192 -4.88 -7.84 -27.73
C LYS A 192 -4.58 -6.35 -27.95
N PRO A 193 -5.59 -5.47 -28.09
CA PRO A 193 -5.37 -4.05 -28.31
C PRO A 193 -4.70 -3.41 -27.09
N LEU A 194 -3.74 -2.52 -27.35
CA LEU A 194 -3.15 -1.67 -26.31
C LEU A 194 -4.09 -0.53 -25.93
N PRO A 195 -4.00 0.02 -24.71
CA PRO A 195 -4.70 1.24 -24.33
C PRO A 195 -4.41 2.39 -25.30
N TRP A 196 -5.39 3.26 -25.54
CA TRP A 196 -5.22 4.44 -26.39
C TRP A 196 -4.09 5.34 -25.87
N ASP A 197 -3.25 5.85 -26.77
CA ASP A 197 -2.25 6.87 -26.42
C ASP A 197 -2.96 8.21 -26.11
N LYS A 198 -2.26 9.17 -25.51
CA LYS A 198 -2.76 10.52 -25.18
C LYS A 198 -3.33 11.29 -26.38
N LYS A 199 -3.07 10.82 -27.61
CA LYS A 199 -3.56 11.37 -28.88
C LYS A 199 -4.77 10.63 -29.46
N GLY A 200 -5.30 9.62 -28.77
CA GLY A 200 -6.45 8.83 -29.23
C GLY A 200 -6.16 7.85 -30.38
N GLU A 201 -4.91 7.73 -30.81
CA GLU A 201 -4.50 6.82 -31.88
C GLU A 201 -4.02 5.47 -31.31
N TYR A 202 -4.21 4.39 -32.09
CA TYR A 202 -3.57 3.12 -31.80
C TYR A 202 -2.06 3.27 -31.98
N ARG A 203 -1.30 2.98 -30.93
CA ARG A 203 0.17 2.98 -31.00
C ARG A 203 0.60 1.96 -32.06
N ASN A 204 1.43 2.36 -33.02
CA ASN A 204 1.93 1.46 -34.05
C ASN A 204 2.78 0.34 -33.41
N VAL A 205 2.21 -0.87 -33.35
CA VAL A 205 2.83 -2.03 -32.73
C VAL A 205 3.75 -2.71 -33.74
N PRO A 206 5.04 -2.94 -33.41
CA PRO A 206 5.96 -3.68 -34.27
C PRO A 206 5.46 -5.10 -34.56
N SER A 207 5.91 -5.68 -35.66
CA SER A 207 5.67 -7.10 -35.97
C SER A 207 6.52 -8.00 -35.07
N ALA A 208 6.08 -9.25 -34.85
CA ALA A 208 6.83 -10.21 -34.03
C ALA A 208 8.30 -10.43 -34.49
N LEU A 209 8.60 -10.25 -35.78
CA LEU A 209 9.95 -10.38 -36.33
C LEU A 209 10.89 -9.24 -35.93
N GLU A 210 10.34 -8.05 -35.68
CA GLU A 210 11.06 -6.84 -35.25
C GLU A 210 11.25 -6.78 -33.72
N CYS A 211 10.68 -7.75 -33.00
CA CYS A 211 10.67 -7.80 -31.55
C CYS A 211 11.62 -8.87 -31.00
N GLU A 212 12.13 -8.59 -29.80
CA GLU A 212 12.84 -9.53 -28.94
C GLU A 212 12.29 -9.41 -27.51
N ASP A 213 12.62 -10.34 -26.63
CA ASP A 213 12.25 -10.25 -25.22
C ASP A 213 12.78 -8.95 -24.61
N ALA A 214 11.96 -8.29 -23.79
CA ALA A 214 12.32 -7.00 -23.19
C ALA A 214 13.55 -7.11 -22.28
N TYR A 215 13.74 -8.28 -21.67
CA TYR A 215 14.78 -8.57 -20.69
C TYR A 215 15.21 -10.04 -20.78
N PRO A 216 16.47 -10.39 -20.41
CA PRO A 216 16.86 -11.79 -20.29
C PRO A 216 16.00 -12.55 -19.28
N PRO A 217 15.82 -13.88 -19.44
CA PRO A 217 14.94 -14.65 -18.56
C PRO A 217 15.49 -14.73 -17.12
N PRO A 218 14.63 -14.82 -16.09
CA PRO A 218 15.06 -14.82 -14.69
C PRO A 218 16.07 -15.93 -14.35
N GLY A 219 15.84 -17.12 -14.90
CA GLY A 219 16.72 -18.28 -14.68
C GLY A 219 18.18 -18.02 -15.10
N SER A 220 18.44 -17.12 -16.05
CA SER A 220 19.81 -16.77 -16.43
C SER A 220 20.58 -16.13 -15.28
N PHE A 221 19.95 -15.24 -14.51
CA PHE A 221 20.57 -14.57 -13.38
C PHE A 221 20.63 -15.47 -12.14
N TYR A 222 19.55 -16.20 -11.84
CA TYR A 222 19.54 -17.12 -10.70
C TYR A 222 20.57 -18.25 -10.85
N ASN A 223 20.66 -18.87 -12.03
CA ASN A 223 21.65 -19.91 -12.29
C ASN A 223 23.09 -19.37 -12.21
N ALA A 224 23.31 -18.11 -12.61
CA ALA A 224 24.62 -17.47 -12.45
C ALA A 224 25.02 -17.34 -10.97
N ILE A 225 24.06 -17.09 -10.07
CA ILE A 225 24.31 -17.08 -8.62
C ILE A 225 24.55 -18.51 -8.11
N LEU A 226 23.69 -19.46 -8.47
CA LEU A 226 23.77 -20.84 -7.98
C LEU A 226 25.06 -21.56 -8.37
N ALA A 227 25.55 -21.29 -9.59
CA ALA A 227 26.76 -21.90 -10.12
C ALA A 227 28.06 -21.24 -9.62
N ASN A 228 27.99 -20.07 -8.98
CA ASN A 228 29.17 -19.32 -8.59
C ASN A 228 29.64 -19.70 -7.17
N PRO A 229 30.87 -20.21 -7.01
CA PRO A 229 31.39 -20.65 -5.72
C PRO A 229 31.75 -19.50 -4.76
N ALA A 230 31.88 -18.26 -5.27
CA ALA A 230 32.25 -17.12 -4.46
C ALA A 230 31.11 -16.63 -3.54
N PHE A 231 29.86 -16.97 -3.85
CA PHE A 231 28.72 -16.58 -3.04
C PHE A 231 28.55 -17.49 -1.82
N SER A 232 28.13 -16.89 -0.71
CA SER A 232 27.84 -17.62 0.51
C SER A 232 26.69 -18.62 0.32
N THR A 233 26.60 -19.60 1.21
CA THR A 233 25.49 -20.57 1.20
C THR A 233 24.13 -19.89 1.32
N ALA A 234 24.01 -18.84 2.16
CA ALA A 234 22.78 -18.07 2.29
C ALA A 234 22.37 -17.37 0.98
N GLU A 235 23.33 -16.72 0.30
CA GLU A 235 23.06 -16.03 -0.98
C GLU A 235 22.61 -17.00 -2.08
N ARG A 236 23.28 -18.17 -2.18
CA ARG A 236 22.87 -19.23 -3.12
C ARG A 236 21.53 -19.84 -2.75
N LEU A 237 21.26 -20.03 -1.46
CA LEU A 237 19.96 -20.52 -0.98
C LEU A 237 18.84 -19.54 -1.32
N ASP A 238 19.04 -18.24 -1.09
CA ASP A 238 18.07 -17.18 -1.40
C ASP A 238 17.75 -17.14 -2.89
N ALA A 239 18.76 -17.26 -3.76
CA ALA A 239 18.57 -17.36 -5.20
C ALA A 239 17.81 -18.64 -5.59
N ALA A 240 18.12 -19.79 -4.99
CA ALA A 240 17.42 -21.05 -5.27
C ALA A 240 15.94 -20.98 -4.91
N LEU A 241 15.64 -20.45 -3.72
CA LEU A 241 14.27 -20.31 -3.23
C LEU A 241 13.47 -19.30 -4.06
N ALA A 242 14.03 -18.13 -4.37
CA ALA A 242 13.37 -17.14 -5.23
C ALA A 242 13.08 -17.71 -6.63
N TYR A 243 14.04 -18.44 -7.21
CA TYR A 243 13.83 -19.08 -8.51
C TYR A 243 12.76 -20.17 -8.45
N ALA A 244 12.74 -20.97 -7.39
CA ALA A 244 11.72 -22.00 -7.16
C ALA A 244 10.32 -21.38 -7.02
N ASP A 245 10.19 -20.32 -6.24
CA ASP A 245 8.95 -19.56 -6.05
C ASP A 245 8.41 -18.99 -7.36
N TRP A 246 9.30 -18.42 -8.18
CA TRP A 246 8.90 -17.93 -9.50
C TRP A 246 8.46 -19.05 -10.44
N CYS A 247 9.19 -20.17 -10.49
CA CYS A 247 8.80 -21.33 -11.30
C CYS A 247 7.45 -21.90 -10.85
N ASP A 248 7.20 -21.96 -9.54
CA ASP A 248 5.93 -22.39 -8.96
C ASP A 248 4.78 -21.45 -9.36
N PHE A 249 5.00 -20.13 -9.24
CA PHE A 249 4.04 -19.11 -9.68
C PHE A 249 3.70 -19.23 -11.17
N LYS A 250 4.67 -19.58 -12.02
CA LYS A 250 4.46 -19.81 -13.46
C LYS A 250 3.85 -21.17 -13.80
N GLY A 251 3.56 -22.00 -12.79
CA GLY A 251 2.97 -23.33 -12.96
C GLY A 251 3.92 -24.41 -13.47
N ARG A 252 5.25 -24.19 -13.39
CA ARG A 252 6.27 -25.18 -13.79
C ARG A 252 6.67 -26.02 -12.59
N GLN A 253 5.76 -26.91 -12.19
CA GLN A 253 5.88 -27.69 -10.96
C GLN A 253 7.09 -28.65 -10.95
N ASP A 254 7.43 -29.21 -12.11
CA ASP A 254 8.60 -30.07 -12.33
C ASP A 254 9.90 -29.37 -11.97
N ILE A 255 10.12 -28.18 -12.53
CA ILE A 255 11.31 -27.36 -12.27
C ILE A 255 11.29 -26.83 -10.83
N ALA A 256 10.15 -26.36 -10.35
CA ALA A 256 10.03 -25.84 -8.99
C ALA A 256 10.39 -26.90 -7.94
N SER A 257 9.90 -28.14 -8.09
CA SER A 257 10.21 -29.25 -7.18
C SER A 257 11.71 -29.55 -7.13
N GLU A 258 12.38 -29.57 -8.30
CA GLU A 258 13.82 -29.76 -8.39
C GLU A 258 14.59 -28.63 -7.70
N LEU A 259 14.20 -27.37 -7.92
CA LEU A 259 14.85 -26.20 -7.32
C LEU A 259 14.67 -26.17 -5.79
N TYR A 260 13.52 -26.56 -5.25
CA TYR A 260 13.34 -26.71 -3.80
C TYR A 260 14.21 -27.83 -3.22
N GLY A 261 14.36 -28.95 -3.95
CA GLY A 261 15.32 -30.00 -3.59
C GLY A 261 16.77 -29.51 -3.64
N GLN A 262 17.11 -28.71 -4.65
CA GLN A 262 18.42 -28.07 -4.78
C GLN A 262 18.69 -27.10 -3.64
N ALA A 263 17.71 -26.29 -3.21
CA ALA A 263 17.81 -25.39 -2.08
C ALA A 263 18.18 -26.16 -0.78
N VAL A 264 17.53 -27.29 -0.53
CA VAL A 264 17.87 -28.18 0.60
C VAL A 264 19.30 -28.73 0.46
N ASN A 265 19.71 -29.11 -0.74
CA ASN A 265 21.08 -29.61 -0.99
C ASN A 265 22.14 -28.53 -0.76
N VAL A 266 21.88 -27.29 -1.19
CA VAL A 266 22.78 -26.14 -0.94
C VAL A 266 22.92 -25.91 0.56
N ALA A 267 21.81 -25.84 1.29
CA ALA A 267 21.84 -25.66 2.74
C ALA A 267 22.55 -26.82 3.47
N ALA A 268 22.36 -28.05 3.01
CA ALA A 268 22.99 -29.24 3.60
C ALA A 268 24.49 -29.34 3.28
N SER A 269 24.96 -28.73 2.18
CA SER A 269 26.37 -28.77 1.78
C SER A 269 27.31 -28.00 2.73
N ALA A 270 26.77 -27.06 3.51
CA ALA A 270 27.51 -26.25 4.45
C ALA A 270 27.55 -26.85 5.88
N LEU A 271 27.01 -28.06 6.07
CA LEU A 271 27.02 -28.73 7.36
C LEU A 271 28.43 -29.20 7.75
N PRO A 272 28.82 -29.10 9.03
CA PRO A 272 30.13 -29.56 9.51
C PRO A 272 30.24 -31.10 9.58
N VAL A 273 29.13 -31.81 9.38
CA VAL A 273 29.01 -33.27 9.43
C VAL A 273 28.37 -33.78 8.13
N PRO A 274 28.52 -35.07 7.77
CA PRO A 274 27.90 -35.62 6.57
C PRO A 274 26.39 -35.33 6.52
N ALA A 275 25.91 -34.71 5.43
CA ALA A 275 24.53 -34.26 5.32
C ALA A 275 23.49 -35.35 5.63
N ASP A 276 23.74 -36.59 5.21
CA ASP A 276 22.83 -37.72 5.38
C ASP A 276 22.62 -38.12 6.85
N SER A 277 23.52 -37.71 7.78
CA SER A 277 23.34 -37.92 9.22
C SER A 277 22.36 -36.93 9.85
N VAL A 278 22.16 -35.76 9.23
CA VAL A 278 21.32 -34.68 9.77
C VAL A 278 19.97 -34.60 9.05
N ILE A 279 19.93 -34.82 7.74
CA ILE A 279 18.73 -34.70 6.92
C ILE A 279 18.61 -35.87 5.94
N ASP A 280 17.39 -36.37 5.74
CA ASP A 280 17.08 -37.19 4.57
C ASP A 280 16.82 -36.28 3.38
N ARG A 281 17.78 -36.20 2.45
CA ARG A 281 17.75 -35.30 1.30
C ARG A 281 16.61 -35.57 0.31
N LYS A 282 16.05 -36.78 0.30
CA LYS A 282 14.91 -37.12 -0.59
C LYS A 282 13.59 -36.62 -0.03
N THR A 283 13.40 -36.80 1.28
CA THR A 283 12.15 -36.45 1.95
C THR A 283 12.16 -35.04 2.52
N GLY A 284 13.33 -34.46 2.81
CA GLY A 284 13.50 -33.17 3.48
C GLY A 284 13.38 -33.25 5.01
N ILE A 285 13.28 -34.45 5.58
CA ILE A 285 13.03 -34.66 7.02
C ILE A 285 14.34 -34.57 7.82
N LEU A 286 14.35 -33.77 8.89
CA LEU A 286 15.48 -33.65 9.81
C LEU A 286 15.53 -34.85 10.79
N ARG A 287 16.67 -35.54 10.86
CA ARG A 287 16.86 -36.73 11.70
C ARG A 287 16.92 -36.37 13.19
N ALA A 288 16.20 -37.13 14.01
CA ALA A 288 16.19 -36.95 15.45
C ALA A 288 17.57 -37.21 16.07
N GLY A 289 17.93 -36.44 17.10
CA GLY A 289 19.18 -36.60 17.85
C GLY A 289 20.40 -35.89 17.24
N GLN A 290 20.25 -35.23 16.08
CA GLN A 290 21.31 -34.45 15.43
C GLN A 290 20.98 -32.95 15.32
N ASP A 291 20.02 -32.48 16.13
CA ASP A 291 19.48 -31.12 16.06
C ASP A 291 20.54 -30.03 16.37
N GLN A 292 21.67 -30.41 17.00
CA GLN A 292 22.82 -29.54 17.26
C GLN A 292 23.58 -29.10 16.00
N TYR A 293 23.43 -29.81 14.90
CA TYR A 293 24.07 -29.49 13.62
C TYR A 293 23.11 -28.79 12.64
N VAL A 294 21.84 -28.61 13.01
CA VAL A 294 20.84 -27.99 12.13
C VAL A 294 21.11 -26.49 12.04
N SER A 295 21.51 -26.04 10.84
CA SER A 295 21.83 -24.63 10.54
C SER A 295 20.58 -23.79 10.26
N GLN A 296 20.71 -22.46 10.32
CA GLN A 296 19.63 -21.54 9.97
C GLN A 296 19.19 -21.70 8.51
N ASN A 297 20.15 -21.88 7.59
CA ASN A 297 19.90 -22.17 6.18
C ASN A 297 19.09 -23.45 5.99
N LEU A 298 19.39 -24.51 6.76
CA LEU A 298 18.68 -25.78 6.67
C LEU A 298 17.23 -25.65 7.16
N LEU A 299 16.99 -24.94 8.25
CA LEU A 299 15.63 -24.62 8.72
C LEU A 299 14.84 -23.85 7.66
N LYS A 300 15.45 -22.82 7.05
CA LYS A 300 14.81 -22.03 6.00
C LYS A 300 14.45 -22.87 4.77
N ALA A 301 15.39 -23.67 4.26
CA ALA A 301 15.19 -24.49 3.07
C ALA A 301 14.13 -25.58 3.27
N THR A 302 14.18 -26.29 4.40
CA THR A 302 13.21 -27.36 4.73
C THR A 302 11.81 -26.83 4.98
N THR A 303 11.67 -25.68 5.65
CA THR A 303 10.37 -25.00 5.79
C THR A 303 9.80 -24.63 4.42
N ALA A 304 10.60 -24.06 3.52
CA ALA A 304 10.13 -23.67 2.19
C ALA A 304 9.69 -24.89 1.35
N LEU A 305 10.46 -25.98 1.36
CA LEU A 305 10.08 -27.24 0.72
C LEU A 305 8.76 -27.81 1.29
N ALA A 306 8.57 -27.75 2.61
CA ALA A 306 7.34 -28.20 3.26
C ALA A 306 6.13 -27.34 2.86
N THR A 307 6.30 -26.02 2.81
CA THR A 307 5.26 -25.08 2.35
C THR A 307 4.88 -25.35 0.90
N TYR A 308 5.86 -25.56 0.01
CA TYR A 308 5.61 -25.96 -1.38
C TYR A 308 4.76 -27.24 -1.46
N ARG A 309 5.17 -28.31 -0.77
CA ARG A 309 4.41 -29.58 -0.75
C ARG A 309 2.99 -29.41 -0.22
N ALA A 310 2.82 -28.63 0.85
CA ALA A 310 1.51 -28.35 1.43
C ALA A 310 0.58 -27.60 0.46
N ARG A 311 1.10 -26.58 -0.24
CA ARG A 311 0.34 -25.79 -1.24
C ARG A 311 -0.15 -26.62 -2.42
N HIS A 312 0.61 -27.64 -2.82
CA HIS A 312 0.24 -28.57 -3.90
C HIS A 312 -0.54 -29.79 -3.41
N GLY A 313 -1.03 -29.79 -2.17
CA GLY A 313 -1.91 -30.84 -1.64
C GLY A 313 -1.20 -32.10 -1.14
N ASP A 314 0.14 -32.14 -1.13
CA ASP A 314 0.92 -33.25 -0.56
C ASP A 314 1.16 -33.07 0.95
N THR A 315 0.05 -33.03 1.68
CA THR A 315 0.03 -32.83 3.14
C THR A 315 0.71 -33.99 3.88
N LYS A 316 0.67 -35.20 3.32
CA LYS A 316 1.29 -36.40 3.91
C LYS A 316 2.81 -36.29 3.97
N GLN A 317 3.45 -35.72 2.94
CA GLN A 317 4.89 -35.50 2.94
C GLN A 317 5.28 -34.19 3.63
N ALA A 318 4.43 -33.17 3.63
CA ALA A 318 4.71 -31.89 4.28
C ALA A 318 4.73 -31.97 5.81
N LEU A 319 3.75 -32.66 6.41
CA LEU A 319 3.57 -32.71 7.87
C LEU A 319 4.81 -33.26 8.62
N PRO A 320 5.44 -34.39 8.21
CA PRO A 320 6.67 -34.87 8.86
C PRO A 320 7.84 -33.90 8.78
N ILE A 321 7.95 -33.12 7.70
CA ILE A 321 9.00 -32.10 7.56
C ILE A 321 8.75 -30.99 8.59
N PHE A 322 7.55 -30.42 8.63
CA PHE A 322 7.20 -29.36 9.58
C PHE A 322 7.40 -29.81 11.03
N LEU A 323 7.01 -31.05 11.38
CA LEU A 323 7.24 -31.60 12.71
C LEU A 323 8.73 -31.72 13.04
N SER A 324 9.56 -32.13 12.06
CA SER A 324 11.01 -32.22 12.24
C SER A 324 11.67 -30.84 12.41
N VAL A 325 11.20 -29.83 11.68
CA VAL A 325 11.64 -28.43 11.80
C VAL A 325 11.23 -27.86 13.15
N LEU A 326 9.99 -28.08 13.59
CA LEU A 326 9.49 -27.63 14.88
C LEU A 326 10.31 -28.21 16.03
N ARG A 327 10.63 -29.52 15.98
CA ARG A 327 11.52 -30.16 16.95
C ARG A 327 12.88 -29.47 17.00
N ALA A 328 13.50 -29.26 15.84
CA ALA A 328 14.81 -28.63 15.76
C ALA A 328 14.79 -27.19 16.33
N ARG A 329 13.73 -26.40 16.05
CA ARG A 329 13.54 -25.04 16.60
C ARG A 329 13.37 -25.02 18.11
N LYS A 330 12.54 -25.93 18.66
CA LYS A 330 12.36 -26.06 20.12
C LYS A 330 13.62 -26.49 20.87
N SER A 331 14.59 -27.08 20.17
CA SER A 331 15.86 -27.52 20.75
C SER A 331 16.95 -26.44 20.80
N LEU A 332 16.70 -25.24 20.27
CA LEU A 332 17.72 -24.21 20.11
C LEU A 332 18.26 -23.71 21.46
N PRO A 333 19.58 -23.42 21.57
CA PRO A 333 20.17 -22.93 22.79
C PRO A 333 19.79 -21.45 23.04
N PRO A 334 19.66 -21.01 24.29
CA PRO A 334 19.45 -19.59 24.60
C PRO A 334 20.65 -18.76 24.15
N LYS A 335 20.43 -17.50 23.76
CA LYS A 335 21.51 -16.57 23.39
C LYS A 335 22.45 -16.38 24.60
N PRO A 336 23.79 -16.50 24.45
CA PRO A 336 24.72 -16.22 25.53
C PRO A 336 24.64 -14.74 25.95
N ALA A 337 24.69 -14.46 27.25
CA ALA A 337 24.71 -13.11 27.77
C ALA A 337 26.02 -12.41 27.37
N GLU A 338 25.95 -11.49 26.40
CA GLU A 338 27.10 -10.65 26.05
C GLU A 338 27.44 -9.74 27.24
N HIS A 339 28.69 -9.79 27.71
CA HIS A 339 29.26 -8.73 28.52
C HIS A 339 29.27 -7.47 27.65
N GLN A 340 28.37 -6.52 27.95
CA GLN A 340 28.43 -5.18 27.39
C GLN A 340 29.80 -4.59 27.73
N GLU A 341 30.69 -4.47 26.75
CA GLU A 341 31.84 -3.59 26.90
C GLU A 341 31.30 -2.19 27.23
N PRO A 342 31.83 -1.52 28.27
CA PRO A 342 31.37 -0.19 28.63
C PRO A 342 31.60 0.72 27.43
N ASN A 343 30.50 1.23 26.88
CA ASN A 343 30.48 2.19 25.81
C ASN A 343 31.46 3.31 26.17
N ARG A 344 32.61 3.36 25.49
CA ARG A 344 33.65 4.38 25.70
C ARG A 344 33.02 5.71 25.34
N GLN A 345 32.51 6.41 26.35
CA GLN A 345 32.15 7.83 26.23
C GLN A 345 33.43 8.59 25.89
N THR A 346 33.65 8.83 24.60
CA THR A 346 34.75 9.68 24.15
C THR A 346 34.54 11.09 24.68
N ALA A 347 35.51 11.52 25.48
CA ALA A 347 35.55 12.78 26.19
C ALA A 347 35.44 14.01 25.28
N GLY A 348 34.78 15.03 25.85
CA GLY A 348 34.70 16.44 25.45
C GLY A 348 35.38 16.88 24.16
N LYS A 349 34.58 17.09 23.12
CA LYS A 349 34.88 18.01 22.02
C LYS A 349 33.69 18.95 21.82
N SER A 350 33.98 20.22 21.53
CA SER A 350 33.02 21.33 21.38
C SER A 350 31.79 20.96 20.54
N GLU A 351 30.59 21.38 20.98
CA GLU A 351 29.29 21.11 20.34
C GLU A 351 29.23 21.46 18.84
N LEU A 352 30.04 22.43 18.39
CA LEU A 352 30.12 22.78 16.98
C LEU A 352 30.94 21.75 16.18
N GLN A 353 32.01 21.20 16.75
CA GLN A 353 32.80 20.15 16.10
C GLN A 353 32.04 18.82 16.03
N SER A 354 31.25 18.46 17.04
CA SER A 354 30.40 17.27 16.99
C SER A 354 29.29 17.41 15.94
N TYR A 355 28.72 18.61 15.77
CA TYR A 355 27.77 18.90 14.69
C TYR A 355 28.41 18.80 13.30
N TRP A 356 29.62 19.35 13.12
CA TRP A 356 30.37 19.24 11.85
C TRP A 356 30.84 17.82 11.56
N VAL A 357 31.22 17.04 12.58
CA VAL A 357 31.58 15.62 12.42
C VAL A 357 30.34 14.79 12.10
N ALA A 358 29.20 15.04 12.74
CA ALA A 358 27.94 14.36 12.45
C ALA A 358 27.44 14.66 11.02
N ILE A 359 27.57 15.92 10.55
CA ILE A 359 27.26 16.28 9.16
C ILE A 359 28.24 15.59 8.20
N LYS A 360 29.53 15.55 8.53
CA LYS A 360 30.54 14.89 7.70
C LYS A 360 30.35 13.38 7.63
N GLU A 361 30.03 12.73 8.75
CA GLU A 361 29.74 11.29 8.82
C GLU A 361 28.41 10.95 8.12
N ALA A 362 27.39 11.81 8.25
CA ALA A 362 26.11 11.64 7.56
C ALA A 362 26.18 11.91 6.05
N LEU A 363 27.07 12.79 5.57
CA LEU A 363 27.20 13.12 4.13
C LEU A 363 28.32 12.38 3.40
N LEU A 364 29.40 11.95 4.06
CA LEU A 364 30.63 11.52 3.37
C LEU A 364 31.16 10.14 3.77
N ASP A 365 30.78 9.58 4.93
CA ASP A 365 31.44 8.37 5.47
C ASP A 365 30.46 7.36 6.11
N THR A 366 29.38 6.99 5.44
CA THR A 366 28.71 5.72 5.78
C THR A 366 29.58 4.55 5.28
N PRO A 367 30.13 3.70 6.17
CA PRO A 367 30.83 2.51 5.72
C PRO A 367 29.83 1.54 5.07
N TYR A 368 30.23 0.88 3.99
CA TYR A 368 29.42 -0.17 3.38
C TYR A 368 29.14 -1.25 4.44
N PRO A 369 27.89 -1.72 4.60
CA PRO A 369 27.52 -2.60 5.71
C PRO A 369 28.35 -3.89 5.73
N PRO A 370 28.63 -4.44 6.93
CA PRO A 370 29.35 -5.71 7.03
C PRO A 370 28.56 -6.84 6.36
N LEU A 371 29.27 -7.90 5.96
CA LEU A 371 28.65 -9.06 5.33
C LEU A 371 27.54 -9.63 6.21
N PRO A 372 26.39 -10.01 5.63
CA PRO A 372 25.39 -10.76 6.37
C PRO A 372 25.99 -12.09 6.86
N PRO A 373 25.51 -12.64 7.99
CA PRO A 373 25.95 -13.94 8.46
C PRO A 373 25.63 -15.02 7.40
N SER A 374 26.53 -15.99 7.23
CA SER A 374 26.37 -17.02 6.18
C SER A 374 25.19 -17.96 6.40
N GLY A 375 24.61 -17.98 7.61
CA GLY A 375 23.47 -18.83 7.98
C GLY A 375 23.82 -20.32 8.19
N ASP A 376 25.10 -20.68 8.11
CA ASP A 376 25.58 -22.07 8.21
C ASP A 376 25.73 -22.57 9.64
N GLN A 377 25.65 -21.66 10.60
CA GLN A 377 25.70 -21.97 12.02
C GLN A 377 24.29 -22.24 12.57
N ARG A 378 24.25 -22.97 13.68
CA ARG A 378 23.02 -23.17 14.44
C ARG A 378 22.56 -21.82 15.02
N PRO A 379 21.30 -21.41 14.83
CA PRO A 379 20.81 -20.15 15.41
C PRO A 379 20.65 -20.28 16.94
N TYR A 380 20.60 -19.14 17.61
CA TYR A 380 20.19 -19.06 19.02
C TYR A 380 18.68 -18.83 19.12
N TYR A 381 18.08 -19.28 20.21
CA TYR A 381 16.69 -18.99 20.52
C TYR A 381 16.54 -17.48 20.82
N THR A 382 15.89 -16.77 19.90
CA THR A 382 15.60 -15.33 19.94
C THR A 382 14.11 -15.12 19.68
N LEU A 383 13.58 -13.92 19.98
CA LEU A 383 12.16 -13.60 19.71
C LEU A 383 11.79 -13.78 18.22
N LYS A 384 12.74 -13.47 17.31
CA LYS A 384 12.58 -13.77 15.88
C LYS A 384 12.39 -15.25 15.60
N GLU A 385 13.22 -16.12 16.19
CA GLU A 385 13.10 -17.57 16.00
C GLU A 385 11.84 -18.14 16.65
N ALA A 386 11.34 -17.52 17.73
CA ALA A 386 10.03 -17.82 18.29
C ALA A 386 8.89 -17.49 17.31
N CYS A 387 8.98 -16.37 16.57
CA CYS A 387 8.03 -16.07 15.49
C CYS A 387 8.06 -17.08 14.35
N GLU A 388 9.25 -17.58 13.99
CA GLU A 388 9.37 -18.65 12.98
C GLU A 388 8.81 -19.99 13.49
N GLU A 389 8.94 -20.27 14.80
CA GLU A 389 8.32 -21.43 15.45
C GLU A 389 6.79 -21.36 15.40
N VAL A 390 6.22 -20.20 15.71
CA VAL A 390 4.79 -19.92 15.61
C VAL A 390 4.29 -20.18 14.19
N GLY A 391 4.99 -19.66 13.17
CA GLY A 391 4.62 -19.87 11.77
C GLY A 391 4.59 -21.34 11.36
N VAL A 392 5.55 -22.15 11.81
CA VAL A 392 5.55 -23.61 11.58
C VAL A 392 4.38 -24.29 12.29
N THR A 393 4.05 -23.84 13.50
CA THR A 393 2.92 -24.37 14.30
C THR A 393 1.59 -24.09 13.61
N THR A 394 1.41 -22.89 13.05
CA THR A 394 0.21 -22.52 12.26
C THR A 394 0.02 -23.46 11.06
N TYR A 395 1.07 -23.72 10.27
CA TYR A 395 0.99 -24.67 9.15
C TYR A 395 0.64 -26.10 9.59
N ILE A 396 1.18 -26.57 10.71
CA ILE A 396 0.84 -27.89 11.26
C ILE A 396 -0.65 -27.97 11.62
N GLY A 397 -1.18 -26.91 12.26
CA GLY A 397 -2.60 -26.81 12.60
C GLY A 397 -3.51 -26.91 11.38
N GLU A 398 -3.21 -26.13 10.33
CA GLU A 398 -3.91 -26.18 9.04
C GLU A 398 -3.89 -27.58 8.41
N ILE A 399 -2.71 -28.19 8.32
CA ILE A 399 -2.55 -29.51 7.68
C ILE A 399 -3.31 -30.57 8.47
N LEU A 400 -3.18 -30.61 9.79
CA LEU A 400 -3.89 -31.57 10.64
C LEU A 400 -5.40 -31.41 10.53
N PHE A 401 -5.89 -30.17 10.43
CA PHE A 401 -7.30 -29.88 10.26
C PHE A 401 -7.83 -30.34 8.90
N ALA A 402 -7.06 -30.10 7.83
CA ALA A 402 -7.44 -30.46 6.47
C ALA A 402 -7.36 -31.97 6.17
N THR A 403 -6.58 -32.75 6.92
CA THR A 403 -6.24 -34.15 6.56
C THR A 403 -7.38 -35.16 6.79
N SER A 404 -8.02 -35.16 7.96
CA SER A 404 -9.06 -36.15 8.29
C SER A 404 -10.00 -35.68 9.40
N ASP A 405 -11.22 -36.21 9.46
CA ASP A 405 -12.19 -35.85 10.50
C ASP A 405 -11.71 -36.18 11.92
N LEU A 406 -10.89 -37.23 12.09
CA LEU A 406 -10.29 -37.61 13.36
C LEU A 406 -9.18 -36.65 13.82
N THR A 407 -8.55 -35.95 12.88
CA THR A 407 -7.46 -35.00 13.15
C THR A 407 -7.92 -33.56 13.18
N LYS A 408 -9.17 -33.25 12.80
CA LYS A 408 -9.75 -31.89 12.84
C LYS A 408 -9.65 -31.24 14.21
N GLU A 409 -10.10 -31.91 15.26
CA GLU A 409 -10.02 -31.34 16.61
C GLU A 409 -8.57 -31.12 17.05
N LYS A 410 -7.63 -31.97 16.61
CA LYS A 410 -6.20 -31.78 16.87
C LYS A 410 -5.67 -30.57 16.10
N GLY A 411 -5.97 -30.46 14.81
CA GLY A 411 -5.55 -29.32 13.99
C GLY A 411 -6.06 -27.99 14.55
N LEU A 412 -7.32 -27.96 14.97
CA LEU A 412 -7.90 -26.82 15.65
C LEU A 412 -7.13 -26.46 16.92
N ALA A 413 -6.84 -27.43 17.79
CA ALA A 413 -6.05 -27.19 19.01
C ALA A 413 -4.65 -26.62 18.72
N TRP A 414 -3.95 -27.15 17.71
CA TRP A 414 -2.66 -26.61 17.26
C TRP A 414 -2.77 -25.19 16.74
N THR A 415 -3.85 -24.85 16.03
CA THR A 415 -4.12 -23.47 15.61
C THR A 415 -4.31 -22.54 16.81
N ARG A 416 -5.02 -22.98 17.87
CA ARG A 416 -5.16 -22.21 19.12
C ARG A 416 -3.80 -21.94 19.76
N ASP A 417 -3.01 -22.99 19.94
CA ASP A 417 -1.67 -22.90 20.53
C ASP A 417 -0.78 -21.95 19.70
N SER A 418 -0.92 -21.94 18.38
CA SER A 418 -0.18 -21.02 17.51
C SER A 418 -0.59 -19.56 17.72
N VAL A 419 -1.88 -19.27 17.89
CA VAL A 419 -2.39 -17.91 18.16
C VAL A 419 -1.97 -17.45 19.55
N ASP A 420 -2.05 -18.33 20.55
CA ASP A 420 -1.61 -18.06 21.92
C ASP A 420 -0.12 -17.72 21.97
N ALA A 421 0.70 -18.50 21.28
CA ALA A 421 2.14 -18.27 21.19
C ALA A 421 2.47 -16.99 20.42
N ALA A 422 1.76 -16.69 19.32
CA ALA A 422 1.96 -15.46 18.54
C ALA A 422 1.65 -14.21 19.38
N GLU A 423 0.53 -14.21 20.10
CA GLU A 423 0.13 -13.12 21.00
C GLU A 423 1.19 -12.93 22.10
N ALA A 424 1.63 -14.01 22.74
CA ALA A 424 2.63 -13.94 23.82
C ALA A 424 3.98 -13.41 23.33
N VAL A 425 4.46 -13.84 22.17
CA VAL A 425 5.74 -13.37 21.61
C VAL A 425 5.65 -11.90 21.24
N LEU A 426 4.56 -11.44 20.62
CA LEU A 426 4.38 -10.02 20.28
C LEU A 426 4.39 -9.11 21.52
N TRP A 427 3.70 -9.50 22.60
CA TRP A 427 3.76 -8.75 23.85
C TRP A 427 5.19 -8.66 24.42
N LEU A 428 5.93 -9.77 24.40
CA LEU A 428 7.33 -9.78 24.86
C LEU A 428 8.24 -8.90 23.99
N MET A 429 8.00 -8.84 22.68
CA MET A 429 8.74 -7.98 21.76
C MET A 429 8.52 -6.50 22.07
N ASP A 430 7.27 -6.10 22.31
CA ASP A 430 6.92 -4.73 22.67
C ASP A 430 7.48 -4.34 24.05
N GLU A 431 7.44 -5.24 25.04
CA GLU A 431 8.03 -5.01 26.36
C GLU A 431 9.55 -4.82 26.31
N GLN A 432 10.25 -5.55 25.43
CA GLN A 432 11.71 -5.48 25.28
C GLN A 432 12.18 -4.42 24.28
N GLY A 433 11.27 -3.79 23.52
CA GLY A 433 11.62 -2.86 22.44
C GLY A 433 12.38 -3.52 21.28
N GLU A 434 12.28 -4.84 21.13
CA GLU A 434 12.97 -5.62 20.09
C GLU A 434 12.00 -5.91 18.94
N HIS A 435 12.06 -5.11 17.88
CA HIS A 435 11.14 -5.23 16.74
C HIS A 435 11.59 -6.24 15.67
N ASN A 436 12.69 -6.96 15.87
CA ASN A 436 13.23 -7.91 14.90
C ASN A 436 12.39 -9.20 14.84
N GLY A 437 11.66 -9.40 13.74
CA GLY A 437 10.73 -10.52 13.57
C GLY A 437 9.26 -10.18 13.87
N HIS A 438 8.98 -8.94 14.28
CA HIS A 438 7.65 -8.48 14.67
C HIS A 438 6.64 -8.69 13.54
N GLU A 439 7.02 -8.31 12.31
CA GLU A 439 6.20 -8.50 11.11
C GLU A 439 5.81 -9.96 10.87
N LYS A 440 6.73 -10.90 11.13
CA LYS A 440 6.49 -12.32 10.92
C LYS A 440 5.48 -12.85 11.93
N CYS A 441 5.65 -12.56 13.22
CA CYS A 441 4.69 -12.94 14.26
C CYS A 441 3.31 -12.33 13.99
N ARG A 442 3.27 -11.08 13.55
CA ARG A 442 2.05 -10.36 13.19
C ARG A 442 1.27 -11.07 12.09
N GLN A 443 1.94 -11.41 10.99
CA GLN A 443 1.34 -12.19 9.90
C GLN A 443 0.85 -13.56 10.38
N CYS A 444 1.59 -14.22 11.26
CA CYS A 444 1.18 -15.52 11.81
C CYS A 444 -0.05 -15.39 12.73
N LEU A 445 -0.14 -14.33 13.53
CA LEU A 445 -1.30 -14.06 14.39
C LEU A 445 -2.54 -13.78 13.55
N GLU A 446 -2.45 -12.93 12.52
CA GLU A 446 -3.56 -12.62 11.62
C GLU A 446 -4.04 -13.87 10.86
N THR A 447 -3.09 -14.63 10.31
CA THR A 447 -3.38 -15.89 9.61
C THR A 447 -4.00 -16.91 10.56
N GLY A 448 -3.43 -17.08 11.76
CA GLY A 448 -3.91 -18.01 12.78
C GLY A 448 -5.34 -17.71 13.26
N LEU A 449 -5.67 -16.43 13.52
CA LEU A 449 -7.01 -16.01 13.89
C LEU A 449 -8.02 -16.25 12.76
N THR A 450 -7.64 -15.95 11.52
CA THR A 450 -8.47 -16.18 10.33
C THR A 450 -8.75 -17.67 10.15
N ASN A 451 -7.69 -18.49 10.19
CA ASN A 451 -7.78 -19.94 10.11
C ASN A 451 -8.67 -20.52 11.20
N TRP A 452 -8.47 -20.10 12.45
CA TRP A 452 -9.26 -20.60 13.58
C TRP A 452 -10.75 -20.33 13.37
N LYS A 453 -11.11 -19.12 12.93
CA LYS A 453 -12.50 -18.76 12.61
C LYS A 453 -13.08 -19.62 11.49
N GLU A 454 -12.35 -19.84 10.40
CA GLU A 454 -12.81 -20.68 9.29
C GLU A 454 -12.96 -22.15 9.69
N MET A 455 -12.01 -22.68 10.47
CA MET A 455 -12.06 -24.03 11.01
C MET A 455 -13.28 -24.21 11.92
N LEU A 456 -13.57 -23.25 12.81
CA LEU A 456 -14.77 -23.30 13.65
C LEU A 456 -16.06 -23.34 12.84
N ARG A 457 -16.21 -22.45 11.85
CA ARG A 457 -17.38 -22.45 10.96
C ARG A 457 -17.58 -23.79 10.26
N GLN A 458 -16.49 -24.48 9.90
CA GLN A 458 -16.59 -25.83 9.36
C GLN A 458 -17.03 -26.85 10.42
N MET A 459 -16.51 -26.77 11.65
CA MET A 459 -16.90 -27.64 12.77
C MET A 459 -18.38 -27.44 13.15
N GLU A 460 -18.87 -26.21 13.13
CA GLU A 460 -20.28 -25.88 13.35
C GLU A 460 -21.19 -26.52 12.31
N ARG A 461 -20.88 -26.38 11.02
CA ARG A 461 -21.65 -27.04 9.95
C ARG A 461 -21.71 -28.56 10.14
N VAL A 462 -20.59 -29.18 10.51
CA VAL A 462 -20.54 -30.62 10.81
C VAL A 462 -21.37 -30.96 12.04
N ALA A 463 -21.40 -30.12 13.07
CA ALA A 463 -22.20 -30.29 14.26
C ALA A 463 -23.71 -30.13 13.99
N GLU A 464 -24.11 -29.13 13.19
CA GLU A 464 -25.50 -28.94 12.74
C GLU A 464 -26.01 -30.16 11.96
N ASP A 465 -25.19 -30.70 11.06
CA ASP A 465 -25.51 -31.94 10.34
C ASP A 465 -25.66 -33.14 11.29
N LYS A 466 -24.87 -33.23 12.36
CA LYS A 466 -25.00 -34.27 13.40
C LYS A 466 -26.31 -34.11 14.19
N VAL A 467 -26.68 -32.88 14.54
CA VAL A 467 -27.98 -32.59 15.19
C VAL A 467 -29.13 -33.03 14.29
N ARG A 468 -29.11 -32.66 13.00
CA ARG A 468 -30.14 -33.06 12.03
C ARG A 468 -30.24 -34.58 11.91
N LYS A 469 -29.10 -35.29 11.83
CA LYS A 469 -29.06 -36.76 11.78
C LYS A 469 -29.58 -37.40 13.07
N ALA A 470 -29.24 -36.85 14.24
CA ALA A 470 -29.73 -37.33 15.53
C ALA A 470 -31.26 -37.16 15.65
N GLN A 471 -31.80 -36.02 15.20
CA GLN A 471 -33.24 -35.75 15.15
C GLN A 471 -33.99 -36.70 14.19
N GLN A 472 -33.37 -37.07 13.07
CA GLN A 472 -33.92 -38.01 12.10
C GLN A 472 -33.73 -39.48 12.49
N SER A 473 -32.89 -39.78 13.50
CA SER A 473 -32.63 -41.15 13.94
C SER A 473 -33.88 -41.81 14.55
N ARG A 474 -34.03 -43.12 14.31
CA ARG A 474 -35.13 -43.95 14.88
C ARG A 474 -34.80 -44.51 16.28
N GLY A 475 -33.66 -44.14 16.87
CA GLY A 475 -33.17 -44.68 18.14
C GLY A 475 -32.73 -46.15 18.05
N TRP A 476 -32.31 -46.74 19.18
CA TRP A 476 -31.87 -48.14 19.22
C TRP A 476 -33.03 -49.08 18.86
N LEU A 477 -32.82 -49.98 17.88
CA LEU A 477 -33.82 -50.95 17.39
C LEU A 477 -35.14 -50.33 16.89
N GLY A 478 -35.16 -49.04 16.50
CA GLY A 478 -36.38 -48.35 16.06
C GLY A 478 -37.35 -48.00 17.18
N THR A 479 -36.94 -48.17 18.44
CA THR A 479 -37.78 -47.96 19.64
C THR A 479 -37.73 -46.53 20.16
N GLY A 480 -36.92 -45.64 19.57
CA GLY A 480 -36.71 -44.27 20.07
C GLY A 480 -35.82 -44.17 21.33
N ILE A 481 -35.45 -45.29 21.95
CA ILE A 481 -34.55 -45.32 23.12
C ILE A 481 -33.18 -44.74 22.73
N GLY A 482 -32.66 -43.82 23.54
CA GLY A 482 -31.36 -43.14 23.33
C GLY A 482 -31.40 -41.94 22.38
N LYS A 483 -32.51 -41.69 21.68
CA LYS A 483 -32.63 -40.57 20.73
C LYS A 483 -32.51 -39.21 21.40
N ALA A 484 -33.22 -39.00 22.52
CA ALA A 484 -33.20 -37.74 23.26
C ALA A 484 -31.78 -37.40 23.73
N SER A 485 -31.09 -38.36 24.35
CA SER A 485 -29.70 -38.20 24.78
C SER A 485 -28.73 -37.95 23.62
N ALA A 486 -28.92 -38.61 22.47
CA ALA A 486 -28.10 -38.36 21.28
C ALA A 486 -28.33 -36.98 20.64
N VAL A 487 -29.57 -36.46 20.69
CA VAL A 487 -29.90 -35.11 20.24
C VAL A 487 -29.30 -34.08 21.20
N GLU A 488 -29.46 -34.27 22.50
CA GLU A 488 -28.90 -33.42 23.56
C GLU A 488 -27.37 -33.31 23.45
N GLN A 489 -26.68 -34.44 23.31
CA GLN A 489 -25.23 -34.45 23.13
C GLN A 489 -24.78 -33.73 21.84
N ALA A 490 -25.56 -33.85 20.76
CA ALA A 490 -25.27 -33.16 19.50
C ALA A 490 -25.52 -31.65 19.60
N THR A 491 -26.58 -31.23 20.32
CA THR A 491 -26.89 -29.81 20.55
C THR A 491 -25.87 -29.15 21.47
N ASP A 492 -25.40 -29.84 22.51
CA ASP A 492 -24.36 -29.34 23.41
C ASP A 492 -23.04 -29.15 22.66
N ASN A 493 -22.70 -30.09 21.77
CA ASN A 493 -21.50 -29.97 20.95
C ASN A 493 -21.59 -28.79 19.96
N LEU A 494 -22.78 -28.52 19.39
CA LEU A 494 -23.01 -27.34 18.58
C LEU A 494 -22.90 -26.04 19.40
N ALA A 495 -23.49 -26.00 20.59
CA ALA A 495 -23.40 -24.85 21.49
C ALA A 495 -21.95 -24.55 21.89
N ARG A 496 -21.15 -25.58 22.15
CA ARG A 496 -19.71 -25.47 22.41
C ARG A 496 -18.96 -24.73 21.30
N TRP A 497 -19.22 -25.05 20.04
CA TRP A 497 -18.55 -24.40 18.91
C TRP A 497 -18.96 -22.93 18.73
N ARG A 498 -20.24 -22.63 18.92
CA ARG A 498 -20.77 -21.24 18.86
C ARG A 498 -20.20 -20.36 19.97
N GLU A 499 -20.07 -20.90 21.18
CA GLU A 499 -19.42 -20.20 22.28
C GLU A 499 -17.96 -19.90 21.91
N GLU A 500 -17.26 -20.86 21.34
CA GLU A 500 -15.88 -20.65 20.92
C GLU A 500 -15.74 -19.62 19.79
N GLU A 501 -16.68 -19.57 18.83
CA GLU A 501 -16.69 -18.52 17.78
C GLU A 501 -16.80 -17.12 18.43
N HIS A 502 -17.64 -16.98 19.46
CA HIS A 502 -17.75 -15.73 20.21
C HIS A 502 -16.44 -15.35 20.92
N GLN A 503 -15.78 -16.31 21.57
CA GLN A 503 -14.49 -16.09 22.23
C GLN A 503 -13.40 -15.64 21.25
N ILE A 504 -13.38 -16.17 20.03
CA ILE A 504 -12.40 -15.75 19.00
C ILE A 504 -12.64 -14.30 18.57
N GLU A 505 -13.89 -13.88 18.37
CA GLU A 505 -14.17 -12.51 17.94
C GLU A 505 -13.74 -11.50 19.02
N LEU A 506 -14.00 -11.79 20.30
CA LEU A 506 -13.49 -11.00 21.43
C LEU A 506 -11.96 -10.95 21.44
N ARG A 507 -11.32 -12.09 21.18
CA ARG A 507 -9.86 -12.16 21.15
C ARG A 507 -9.26 -11.39 19.98
N ARG A 508 -9.88 -11.46 18.80
CA ARG A 508 -9.49 -10.68 17.63
C ARG A 508 -9.52 -9.18 17.93
N GLN A 509 -10.57 -8.70 18.60
CA GLN A 509 -10.67 -7.31 19.06
C GLN A 509 -9.56 -6.96 20.06
N LYS A 510 -9.24 -7.87 21.00
CA LYS A 510 -8.16 -7.67 21.98
C LYS A 510 -6.77 -7.60 21.32
N THR A 511 -6.53 -8.41 20.30
CA THR A 511 -5.23 -8.49 19.62
C THR A 511 -5.09 -7.53 18.44
N ASP A 512 -6.18 -6.86 18.04
CA ASP A 512 -6.18 -5.81 17.01
C ASP A 512 -5.06 -4.76 17.20
N PRO A 513 -4.77 -4.23 18.41
CA PRO A 513 -3.60 -3.37 18.61
C PRO A 513 -2.27 -4.03 18.19
N LEU A 514 -2.06 -5.32 18.43
CA LEU A 514 -0.80 -6.01 18.07
C LEU A 514 -0.67 -6.24 16.56
N VAL A 515 -1.80 -6.32 15.84
CA VAL A 515 -1.84 -6.51 14.38
C VAL A 515 -1.81 -5.17 13.64
N THR A 516 -2.39 -4.14 14.23
CA THR A 516 -2.71 -2.87 13.58
C THR A 516 -1.78 -1.73 14.03
N LEU A 517 -1.02 -1.87 15.13
CA LEU A 517 -0.12 -0.82 15.61
C LEU A 517 1.25 -0.83 14.92
N SER A 518 1.35 0.00 13.88
CA SER A 518 2.50 0.90 13.71
C SER A 518 2.11 2.37 13.85
N LYS A 519 1.05 2.69 14.63
CA LYS A 519 0.67 4.09 14.93
C LYS A 519 0.09 4.25 16.35
N ILE A 520 1.00 4.53 17.29
CA ILE A 520 0.91 5.47 18.44
C ILE A 520 -0.24 5.29 19.46
N ASN A 521 0.19 5.09 20.72
CA ASN A 521 -0.57 5.17 21.98
C ASN A 521 -1.64 6.29 22.07
N THR A 522 -2.86 5.96 22.52
CA THR A 522 -3.65 6.74 23.50
C THR A 522 -4.78 5.89 24.13
N PRO A 523 -5.33 6.30 25.31
CA PRO A 523 -5.96 5.38 26.28
C PRO A 523 -7.44 5.05 26.02
N LYS A 524 -7.86 3.93 26.62
CA LYS A 524 -9.25 3.40 26.69
C LYS A 524 -10.31 4.50 26.89
N LEU A 525 -11.22 4.62 25.91
CA LEU A 525 -12.56 5.17 26.13
C LEU A 525 -13.51 4.04 26.57
N GLU A 526 -14.32 4.33 27.57
CA GLU A 526 -15.38 3.45 28.09
C GLU A 526 -16.43 3.11 27.01
N ALA A 527 -17.07 1.95 27.17
CA ALA A 527 -17.97 1.36 26.17
C ALA A 527 -19.22 2.23 25.90
N TRP A 528 -19.42 2.62 24.63
CA TRP A 528 -20.62 3.30 24.14
C TRP A 528 -21.39 2.39 23.17
N VAL A 529 -22.72 2.37 23.30
CA VAL A 529 -23.66 1.51 22.55
C VAL A 529 -23.95 2.11 21.16
N PRO A 530 -24.12 1.31 20.08
CA PRO A 530 -24.44 1.83 18.74
C PRO A 530 -25.81 2.54 18.64
N ASP A 531 -25.92 3.54 17.77
CA ASP A 531 -27.08 4.43 17.62
C ASP A 531 -28.26 3.77 16.87
N VAL A 532 -29.28 3.25 17.56
CA VAL A 532 -30.41 2.50 16.95
C VAL A 532 -31.60 3.38 16.52
N HIS A 533 -31.52 4.71 16.67
CA HIS A 533 -32.66 5.62 16.48
C HIS A 533 -32.53 6.51 15.24
N ASP A 534 -33.63 6.73 14.53
CA ASP A 534 -33.65 7.65 13.38
C ASP A 534 -33.57 9.12 13.84
N THR A 535 -32.39 9.73 13.73
CA THR A 535 -32.19 11.15 14.08
C THR A 535 -33.00 12.12 13.23
N PHE A 536 -33.34 11.73 11.99
CA PHE A 536 -34.10 12.58 11.08
C PHE A 536 -35.61 12.49 11.29
N ALA A 537 -36.08 11.65 12.21
CA ALA A 537 -37.51 11.49 12.49
C ALA A 537 -38.23 12.81 12.81
N THR A 538 -37.51 13.79 13.37
CA THR A 538 -38.05 15.11 13.74
C THR A 538 -37.78 16.22 12.72
N TYR A 539 -37.13 15.91 11.61
CA TYR A 539 -36.76 16.92 10.63
C TYR A 539 -37.96 17.30 9.76
N ALA A 540 -38.03 18.57 9.35
CA ALA A 540 -39.02 19.03 8.39
C ALA A 540 -38.91 18.22 7.09
N TYR A 541 -40.08 17.95 6.49
CA TYR A 541 -40.23 17.18 5.25
C TYR A 541 -39.83 15.70 5.30
N ARG A 542 -39.48 15.15 6.48
CA ARG A 542 -39.17 13.72 6.68
C ARG A 542 -40.25 12.75 6.19
N ASN A 543 -41.52 13.17 6.23
CA ASN A 543 -42.67 12.36 5.79
C ASN A 543 -43.15 12.71 4.38
N HIS A 544 -42.46 13.62 3.67
CA HIS A 544 -42.82 13.97 2.31
C HIS A 544 -42.44 12.83 1.35
N SER A 545 -43.29 12.51 0.38
CA SER A 545 -43.08 11.40 -0.56
C SER A 545 -41.74 11.49 -1.32
N GLU A 546 -41.35 12.72 -1.67
CA GLU A 546 -40.11 13.01 -2.39
C GLU A 546 -38.88 13.23 -1.47
N CYS A 547 -39.07 13.25 -0.14
CA CYS A 547 -37.99 13.48 0.83
C CYS A 547 -38.03 12.58 2.08
N ASN A 548 -38.35 11.31 1.86
CA ASN A 548 -38.42 10.31 2.92
C ASN A 548 -37.02 9.67 3.14
N ILE A 549 -36.14 10.38 3.85
CA ILE A 549 -34.76 9.92 4.14
C ILE A 549 -34.64 9.61 5.64
N SER A 550 -34.36 8.35 5.98
CA SER A 550 -33.99 7.95 7.34
C SER A 550 -32.49 8.01 7.54
N SER A 551 -32.03 8.40 8.72
CA SER A 551 -30.62 8.27 9.10
C SER A 551 -30.16 6.82 9.13
N LEU A 552 -31.05 5.89 9.47
CA LEU A 552 -30.79 4.44 9.45
C LEU A 552 -30.62 3.89 8.02
N ASP A 553 -31.11 4.60 7.00
CA ASP A 553 -30.86 4.27 5.59
C ASP A 553 -29.49 4.78 5.12
N LEU A 554 -28.90 5.74 5.84
CA LEU A 554 -27.62 6.34 5.46
C LEU A 554 -26.44 5.61 6.10
N HIS A 555 -26.63 5.13 7.33
CA HIS A 555 -25.62 4.50 8.15
C HIS A 555 -26.26 3.38 8.99
N GLN A 556 -25.68 2.19 8.90
CA GLN A 556 -26.10 1.06 9.73
C GLN A 556 -25.12 0.93 10.90
N PRO A 557 -25.55 1.26 12.12
CA PRO A 557 -24.68 1.27 13.28
C PRO A 557 -24.18 -0.15 13.59
N PHE A 558 -22.88 -0.30 13.84
CA PHE A 558 -22.28 -1.55 14.30
C PHE A 558 -21.19 -1.32 15.34
N SER A 559 -20.89 -2.35 16.13
CA SER A 559 -19.80 -2.31 17.12
C SER A 559 -18.54 -2.98 16.58
N PRO A 560 -17.34 -2.51 16.98
CA PRO A 560 -17.08 -1.40 17.91
C PRO A 560 -17.05 -0.02 17.22
N LEU A 561 -17.32 1.05 17.96
CA LEU A 561 -16.99 2.41 17.53
C LEU A 561 -15.47 2.59 17.45
N CYS A 562 -14.99 3.44 16.53
CA CYS A 562 -13.57 3.72 16.38
C CYS A 562 -12.99 4.35 17.65
N ALA A 563 -11.89 3.75 18.14
CA ALA A 563 -11.30 4.08 19.44
C ALA A 563 -10.56 5.43 19.43
N ASP A 564 -9.98 5.79 18.28
CA ASP A 564 -9.21 7.00 18.11
C ASP A 564 -9.39 7.61 16.71
N ARG A 565 -8.97 8.87 16.56
CA ARG A 565 -9.06 9.62 15.30
C ARG A 565 -8.38 8.89 14.13
N ALA A 566 -7.24 8.23 14.33
CA ALA A 566 -6.55 7.56 13.23
C ALA A 566 -7.32 6.31 12.76
N SER A 567 -7.86 5.53 13.69
CA SER A 567 -8.74 4.40 13.39
C SER A 567 -10.00 4.85 12.66
N PHE A 568 -10.60 5.96 13.07
CA PHE A 568 -11.76 6.56 12.38
C PHE A 568 -11.40 7.00 10.96
N LEU A 569 -10.33 7.78 10.78
CA LEU A 569 -9.91 8.25 9.45
C LEU A 569 -9.62 7.07 8.51
N ASP A 570 -9.01 5.99 9.00
CA ASP A 570 -8.73 4.81 8.17
C ASP A 570 -9.96 3.97 7.87
N ALA A 571 -10.78 3.68 8.89
CA ALA A 571 -12.03 2.92 8.75
C ALA A 571 -12.99 3.61 7.78
N PHE A 572 -13.12 4.93 7.90
CA PHE A 572 -14.01 5.71 7.07
C PHE A 572 -13.49 5.86 5.64
N SER A 573 -12.18 6.09 5.47
CA SER A 573 -11.55 6.16 4.14
C SER A 573 -11.55 4.80 3.41
N GLY A 574 -11.49 3.70 4.17
CA GLY A 574 -11.47 2.33 3.67
C GLY A 574 -12.85 1.68 3.56
N GLY A 575 -13.90 2.33 4.08
CA GLY A 575 -15.28 1.88 4.05
C GLY A 575 -15.92 2.04 2.66
N GLY A 576 -17.17 1.60 2.51
CA GLY A 576 -17.89 1.67 1.25
C GLY A 576 -19.35 1.28 1.34
N ARG A 577 -20.01 1.20 0.19
CA ARG A 577 -21.38 0.66 0.05
C ARG A 577 -21.29 -0.72 -0.58
N ILE A 578 -22.13 -1.66 -0.12
CA ILE A 578 -22.29 -2.98 -0.74
C ILE A 578 -23.68 -3.04 -1.37
N GLY A 579 -23.76 -2.63 -2.63
CA GLY A 579 -25.01 -2.53 -3.39
C GLY A 579 -25.41 -1.08 -3.70
N MET A 580 -26.19 -0.91 -4.77
CA MET A 580 -26.65 0.41 -5.22
C MET A 580 -27.52 1.07 -4.15
N ASN A 581 -27.15 2.30 -3.73
CA ASN A 581 -27.83 3.06 -2.68
C ASN A 581 -27.90 2.35 -1.31
N ALA A 582 -27.08 1.34 -1.07
CA ALA A 582 -26.96 0.72 0.25
C ALA A 582 -26.37 1.72 1.27
N PRO A 583 -26.67 1.60 2.58
CA PRO A 583 -26.06 2.42 3.62
C PRO A 583 -24.52 2.38 3.55
N PHE A 584 -23.86 3.48 3.90
CA PHE A 584 -22.41 3.52 3.94
C PHE A 584 -21.92 2.76 5.17
N GLN A 585 -20.92 1.90 4.99
CA GLN A 585 -20.37 1.07 6.05
C GLN A 585 -18.86 1.30 6.17
N PRO A 586 -18.40 1.94 7.26
CA PRO A 586 -16.98 2.03 7.61
C PRO A 586 -16.32 0.64 7.72
N ARG A 587 -15.00 0.58 7.48
CA ARG A 587 -14.24 -0.68 7.54
C ARG A 587 -13.63 -0.89 8.93
N GLY A 588 -14.02 -1.97 9.61
CA GLY A 588 -13.36 -2.47 10.83
C GLY A 588 -13.93 -1.90 12.13
N CYS A 589 -14.09 -0.57 12.22
CA CYS A 589 -14.78 0.10 13.32
C CYS A 589 -15.77 1.11 12.77
N ASP A 590 -16.77 1.45 13.57
CA ASP A 590 -17.87 2.32 13.17
C ASP A 590 -17.72 3.75 13.68
N MET A 591 -18.41 4.69 13.03
CA MET A 591 -18.51 6.07 13.50
C MET A 591 -19.79 6.28 14.31
N ARG A 592 -19.74 7.24 15.23
CA ARG A 592 -20.93 7.67 15.95
C ARG A 592 -21.80 8.53 15.05
N TRP A 593 -23.12 8.38 15.15
CA TRP A 593 -24.07 9.24 14.45
C TRP A 593 -24.56 10.34 15.40
N PHE A 594 -24.40 11.60 14.99
CA PHE A 594 -24.66 12.75 15.87
C PHE A 594 -26.07 13.29 15.72
N THR A 595 -26.69 13.63 16.85
CA THR A 595 -27.93 14.41 16.86
C THR A 595 -27.65 15.88 16.49
N THR A 596 -28.66 16.62 16.04
CA THR A 596 -28.49 18.06 15.75
C THR A 596 -27.97 18.84 16.96
N ASP A 597 -28.46 18.51 18.17
CA ASP A 597 -28.10 19.26 19.37
C ASP A 597 -26.60 19.05 19.70
N GLU A 598 -26.09 17.84 19.46
CA GLU A 598 -24.67 17.52 19.57
C GLU A 598 -23.83 18.16 18.46
N ALA A 599 -24.32 18.16 17.22
CA ALA A 599 -23.67 18.85 16.11
C ALA A 599 -23.53 20.36 16.41
N CYS A 600 -24.61 20.99 16.92
CA CYS A 600 -24.58 22.37 17.39
C CYS A 600 -23.56 22.55 18.52
N ALA A 601 -23.53 21.64 19.50
CA ALA A 601 -22.56 21.70 20.60
C ALA A 601 -21.11 21.55 20.13
N ILE A 602 -20.83 20.70 19.13
CA ILE A 602 -19.49 20.52 18.54
C ILE A 602 -19.05 21.78 17.80
N LEU A 603 -19.88 22.29 16.89
CA LEU A 603 -19.53 23.45 16.08
C LEU A 603 -19.40 24.73 16.93
N SER A 604 -20.18 24.85 17.99
CA SER A 604 -20.09 25.99 18.92
C SER A 604 -18.77 26.06 19.71
N ARG A 605 -17.92 25.01 19.68
CA ARG A 605 -16.58 25.02 20.27
C ARG A 605 -15.59 25.88 19.49
N PHE A 606 -15.87 26.13 18.21
CA PHE A 606 -14.99 26.88 17.32
C PHE A 606 -15.48 28.32 17.19
N ASP A 607 -14.55 29.25 17.00
CA ASP A 607 -14.91 30.63 16.72
C ASP A 607 -15.46 30.79 15.31
N ARG A 608 -14.83 30.07 14.37
CA ARG A 608 -15.24 29.93 12.97
C ARG A 608 -14.90 28.55 12.44
N VAL A 609 -15.75 28.04 11.56
CA VAL A 609 -15.52 26.83 10.76
C VAL A 609 -15.41 27.26 9.31
N ILE A 610 -14.18 27.24 8.80
CA ILE A 610 -13.85 27.74 7.46
C ILE A 610 -13.71 26.54 6.53
N VAL A 611 -14.59 26.46 5.54
CA VAL A 611 -14.55 25.44 4.49
C VAL A 611 -13.81 26.02 3.29
N LEU A 612 -12.71 25.40 2.89
CA LEU A 612 -11.90 25.82 1.75
C LEU A 612 -11.90 24.74 0.68
N GLY A 613 -12.16 25.13 -0.56
CA GLY A 613 -12.13 24.19 -1.67
C GLY A 613 -12.74 24.72 -2.95
N ASP A 614 -12.97 23.84 -3.91
CA ASP A 614 -13.67 24.22 -5.14
C ASP A 614 -15.18 24.32 -4.92
N SER A 615 -15.92 24.53 -6.02
CA SER A 615 -17.36 24.66 -5.99
C SER A 615 -18.08 23.47 -5.34
N MET A 616 -17.49 22.29 -5.25
CA MET A 616 -18.13 21.08 -4.70
C MET A 616 -18.27 21.13 -3.18
N MET A 617 -17.45 21.91 -2.49
CA MET A 617 -17.53 22.09 -1.04
C MET A 617 -18.81 22.79 -0.60
N ARG A 618 -19.53 23.44 -1.52
CA ARG A 618 -20.88 23.99 -1.26
C ARG A 618 -21.87 22.93 -0.78
N HIS A 619 -21.76 21.69 -1.29
CA HIS A 619 -22.69 20.62 -0.92
C HIS A 619 -22.49 20.14 0.52
N LEU A 620 -21.24 20.18 1.00
CA LEU A 620 -20.93 19.90 2.39
C LEU A 620 -21.52 20.97 3.32
N VAL A 621 -21.32 22.25 2.98
CA VAL A 621 -21.90 23.36 3.75
C VAL A 621 -23.42 23.30 3.74
N GLY A 622 -24.01 22.94 2.60
CA GLY A 622 -25.43 22.66 2.48
C GLY A 622 -25.90 21.56 3.43
N ALA A 623 -25.23 20.40 3.46
CA ALA A 623 -25.56 19.30 4.35
C ALA A 623 -25.39 19.65 5.84
N LEU A 624 -24.36 20.43 6.19
CA LEU A 624 -24.22 20.96 7.55
C LEU A 624 -25.43 21.82 7.93
N ASN A 625 -25.92 22.69 7.03
CA ASN A 625 -27.10 23.51 7.30
C ASN A 625 -28.40 22.69 7.34
N VAL A 626 -28.54 21.61 6.57
CA VAL A 626 -29.66 20.66 6.70
C VAL A 626 -29.75 20.09 8.12
N ILE A 627 -28.60 19.69 8.68
CA ILE A 627 -28.52 19.16 10.06
C ILE A 627 -28.86 20.25 11.08
N LEU A 628 -28.26 21.44 10.93
CA LEU A 628 -28.42 22.55 11.87
C LEU A 628 -29.81 23.17 11.84
N ARG A 629 -30.52 23.09 10.70
CA ARG A 629 -31.87 23.61 10.55
C ARG A 629 -32.97 22.56 10.77
N LYS A 630 -32.59 21.29 10.95
CA LYS A 630 -33.51 20.13 10.99
C LYS A 630 -34.49 20.14 9.80
N ASP A 631 -33.99 20.42 8.58
CA ASP A 631 -34.81 20.56 7.37
C ASP A 631 -34.21 19.78 6.20
N LEU A 632 -34.80 18.63 5.85
CA LEU A 632 -34.35 17.80 4.73
C LEU A 632 -34.74 18.36 3.36
N GLY A 633 -35.78 19.20 3.30
CA GLY A 633 -36.36 19.70 2.05
C GLY A 633 -35.60 20.89 1.50
N TYR A 634 -35.34 21.89 2.33
CA TYR A 634 -34.78 23.18 1.94
C TYR A 634 -33.59 23.63 2.80
N GLY A 635 -33.12 22.78 3.71
CA GLY A 635 -32.09 23.14 4.70
C GLY A 635 -30.78 23.65 4.11
N ALA A 636 -30.41 23.27 2.88
CA ALA A 636 -29.18 23.68 2.22
C ALA A 636 -29.30 24.93 1.35
N VAL A 637 -30.51 25.46 1.15
CA VAL A 637 -30.81 26.56 0.22
C VAL A 637 -31.51 27.72 0.91
N THR A 638 -31.44 28.89 0.28
CA THR A 638 -32.12 30.11 0.72
C THR A 638 -33.54 30.15 0.16
N ASN A 639 -34.40 29.23 0.62
CA ASN A 639 -35.78 29.09 0.12
C ASN A 639 -36.66 30.33 0.31
N TRP A 640 -36.28 31.24 1.21
CA TRP A 640 -36.91 32.56 1.33
C TRP A 640 -36.74 33.46 0.10
N ASN A 641 -35.82 33.12 -0.81
CA ASN A 641 -35.61 33.81 -2.09
C ASN A 641 -36.25 33.09 -3.29
N PHE A 642 -36.90 31.93 -3.08
CA PHE A 642 -37.43 31.12 -4.18
C PHE A 642 -38.74 31.68 -4.72
N ASN A 643 -38.89 31.59 -6.04
CA ASN A 643 -40.21 31.64 -6.68
C ASN A 643 -40.92 30.26 -6.61
N ASP A 644 -42.18 30.20 -7.03
CA ASP A 644 -42.97 28.96 -6.99
C ASP A 644 -42.34 27.80 -7.78
N GLU A 645 -41.67 28.09 -8.91
CA GLU A 645 -40.97 27.08 -9.71
C GLU A 645 -39.71 26.56 -9.00
N GLU A 646 -38.95 27.44 -8.37
CA GLU A 646 -37.75 27.10 -7.58
C GLU A 646 -38.11 26.29 -6.33
N LEU A 647 -39.23 26.61 -5.66
CA LEU A 647 -39.74 25.81 -4.54
C LEU A 647 -39.96 24.36 -4.94
N HIS A 648 -40.53 24.11 -6.13
CA HIS A 648 -40.73 22.75 -6.62
C HIS A 648 -39.44 22.10 -7.16
N SER A 649 -38.63 22.84 -7.92
CA SER A 649 -37.48 22.29 -8.65
C SER A 649 -36.20 22.13 -7.81
N CYS A 650 -36.12 22.78 -6.65
CA CYS A 650 -34.95 22.75 -5.75
C CYS A 650 -35.21 22.02 -4.42
N PHE A 651 -36.22 21.14 -4.37
CA PHE A 651 -36.61 20.42 -3.17
C PHE A 651 -35.82 19.12 -2.94
N CYS A 652 -35.54 18.80 -1.67
CA CYS A 652 -34.89 17.55 -1.23
C CYS A 652 -33.55 17.28 -1.94
N ASN A 653 -33.37 16.15 -2.62
CA ASN A 653 -32.13 15.86 -3.35
C ASN A 653 -31.78 16.95 -4.39
N ALA A 654 -32.78 17.61 -4.97
CA ALA A 654 -32.58 18.64 -6.00
C ALA A 654 -31.83 19.88 -5.47
N GLN A 655 -31.95 20.17 -4.18
CA GLN A 655 -31.30 21.31 -3.52
C GLN A 655 -29.76 21.28 -3.65
N LEU A 656 -29.18 20.07 -3.79
CA LEU A 656 -27.73 19.86 -4.01
C LEU A 656 -27.41 19.28 -5.39
N SER A 657 -28.37 18.58 -6.02
CA SER A 657 -28.10 17.83 -7.25
C SER A 657 -28.37 18.61 -8.54
N VAL A 658 -29.12 19.72 -8.48
CA VAL A 658 -29.51 20.53 -9.63
C VAL A 658 -28.70 21.83 -9.68
N LYS A 659 -28.15 22.13 -10.86
CA LYS A 659 -27.23 23.28 -11.05
C LYS A 659 -27.90 24.63 -10.83
N SER A 660 -29.13 24.84 -11.30
CA SER A 660 -29.85 26.12 -11.11
C SER A 660 -30.03 26.47 -9.63
N CYS A 661 -30.28 25.46 -8.80
CA CYS A 661 -30.45 25.60 -7.35
C CYS A 661 -29.16 26.02 -6.62
N SER A 662 -27.99 25.76 -7.22
CA SER A 662 -26.69 26.09 -6.59
C SER A 662 -26.45 27.59 -6.39
N MET A 663 -27.06 28.46 -7.19
CA MET A 663 -26.92 29.92 -7.02
C MET A 663 -27.57 30.42 -5.73
N GLN A 664 -28.53 29.67 -5.21
CA GLN A 664 -29.28 29.97 -3.99
C GLN A 664 -28.88 29.04 -2.83
N GLY A 665 -27.70 28.42 -2.92
CA GLY A 665 -27.15 27.60 -1.84
C GLY A 665 -26.76 28.46 -0.64
N ILE A 666 -26.77 27.87 0.55
CA ILE A 666 -26.23 28.52 1.74
C ILE A 666 -24.71 28.42 1.72
N PHE A 667 -24.05 29.57 1.66
CA PHE A 667 -22.58 29.67 1.68
C PHE A 667 -22.02 30.12 3.05
N ASN A 668 -22.85 30.74 3.89
CA ASN A 668 -22.46 31.08 5.25
C ASN A 668 -23.67 31.05 6.20
N THR A 669 -23.42 30.70 7.46
CA THR A 669 -24.46 30.62 8.50
C THR A 669 -24.98 32.02 8.88
N ALA A 670 -24.15 33.07 8.72
CA ALA A 670 -24.57 34.45 8.99
C ALA A 670 -25.77 34.89 8.14
N SER A 671 -25.87 34.44 6.88
CA SER A 671 -27.00 34.72 5.99
C SER A 671 -28.30 34.09 6.51
N VAL A 672 -28.22 32.87 7.05
CA VAL A 672 -29.37 32.20 7.67
C VAL A 672 -29.84 32.98 8.89
N LEU A 673 -28.92 33.37 9.77
CA LEU A 673 -29.25 34.15 10.97
C LEU A 673 -29.87 35.53 10.65
N ALA A 674 -29.48 36.14 9.53
CA ALA A 674 -30.00 37.44 9.13
C ALA A 674 -31.41 37.38 8.53
N ASN A 675 -31.75 36.31 7.80
CA ASN A 675 -32.99 36.23 7.02
C ASN A 675 -34.00 35.23 7.56
N ASP A 676 -33.55 34.14 8.19
CA ASP A 676 -34.36 33.06 8.74
C ASP A 676 -33.76 32.50 10.04
N PRO A 677 -33.59 33.33 11.08
CA PRO A 677 -32.98 32.90 12.35
C PRO A 677 -33.79 31.81 13.06
N SER A 678 -35.10 31.77 12.85
CA SER A 678 -36.00 30.75 13.41
C SER A 678 -35.74 29.34 12.87
N SER A 679 -35.15 29.21 11.69
CA SER A 679 -34.84 27.90 11.13
C SER A 679 -33.67 27.21 11.79
N LEU A 680 -32.80 27.92 12.52
CA LEU A 680 -31.65 27.30 13.18
C LEU A 680 -32.11 26.57 14.46
N ALA A 681 -31.97 25.25 14.49
CA ALA A 681 -32.43 24.42 15.59
C ALA A 681 -31.47 24.39 16.81
N CYS A 682 -30.35 25.09 16.74
CA CYS A 682 -29.38 25.15 17.81
C CYS A 682 -29.91 25.92 19.02
N ALA A 683 -29.65 25.40 20.22
CA ALA A 683 -30.14 26.01 21.44
C ALA A 683 -29.56 27.42 21.67
N ALA A 684 -30.41 28.37 22.04
CA ALA A 684 -30.04 29.79 22.19
C ALA A 684 -28.95 30.07 23.25
N HIS A 685 -28.67 29.12 24.15
CA HIS A 685 -27.62 29.23 25.16
C HIS A 685 -26.22 28.89 24.63
N LEU A 686 -26.12 28.25 23.46
CA LEU A 686 -24.85 27.96 22.82
C LEU A 686 -24.29 29.21 22.13
N PRO A 687 -22.95 29.36 22.08
CA PRO A 687 -22.33 30.38 21.24
C PRO A 687 -22.81 30.30 19.78
N PRO A 688 -22.92 31.44 19.07
CA PRO A 688 -23.33 31.45 17.67
C PRO A 688 -22.33 30.66 16.82
N ILE A 689 -22.86 29.88 15.89
CA ILE A 689 -22.11 29.06 14.94
C ILE A 689 -21.84 29.90 13.69
N ASP A 690 -20.57 29.97 13.29
CA ASP A 690 -20.12 30.68 12.08
C ASP A 690 -19.42 29.68 11.14
N ILE A 691 -20.19 29.13 10.20
CA ILE A 691 -19.65 28.34 9.08
C ILE A 691 -19.59 29.25 7.86
N THR A 692 -18.44 29.31 7.20
CA THR A 692 -18.24 30.09 5.97
C THR A 692 -17.39 29.29 4.99
N ILE A 693 -17.75 29.36 3.70
CA ILE A 693 -16.97 28.78 2.61
C ILE A 693 -16.21 29.83 1.81
N GLU A 694 -14.94 29.57 1.52
CA GLU A 694 -14.19 30.28 0.49
C GLU A 694 -13.86 29.34 -0.66
N MET A 695 -14.33 29.72 -1.85
CA MET A 695 -14.13 28.95 -3.06
C MET A 695 -12.83 29.34 -3.75
N MET A 696 -12.00 28.34 -4.03
CA MET A 696 -10.74 28.44 -4.77
C MET A 696 -10.98 27.94 -6.19
N LEU A 697 -11.42 28.83 -7.08
CA LEU A 697 -11.89 28.43 -8.42
C LEU A 697 -10.77 28.31 -9.44
N LYS A 698 -9.57 28.86 -9.16
CA LYS A 698 -8.46 28.90 -10.12
C LYS A 698 -7.11 28.68 -9.45
N PHE A 699 -6.15 28.09 -10.17
CA PHE A 699 -4.73 28.11 -9.84
C PHE A 699 -3.95 28.88 -10.93
N PRO A 700 -2.93 29.69 -10.57
CA PRO A 700 -2.68 30.21 -9.22
C PRO A 700 -3.90 31.00 -8.71
N LEU A 701 -4.07 31.06 -7.39
CA LEU A 701 -5.21 31.75 -6.77
C LEU A 701 -5.21 33.23 -7.16
N HIS A 702 -6.39 33.77 -7.43
CA HIS A 702 -6.50 35.20 -7.70
C HIS A 702 -6.13 35.98 -6.43
N PRO A 703 -5.35 37.07 -6.50
CA PRO A 703 -4.99 37.86 -5.31
C PRO A 703 -6.20 38.28 -4.47
N ASP A 704 -7.33 38.58 -5.12
CA ASP A 704 -8.58 38.91 -4.44
C ASP A 704 -9.20 37.72 -3.69
N GLU A 705 -9.06 36.49 -4.19
CA GLU A 705 -9.48 35.27 -3.47
C GLU A 705 -8.61 35.06 -2.22
N VAL A 706 -7.30 35.28 -2.35
CA VAL A 706 -6.36 35.20 -1.23
C VAL A 706 -6.66 36.30 -0.20
N ALA A 707 -6.95 37.52 -0.65
CA ALA A 707 -7.30 38.64 0.23
C ALA A 707 -8.59 38.36 1.01
N ARG A 708 -9.66 37.89 0.35
CA ARG A 708 -10.91 37.50 1.04
C ARG A 708 -10.69 36.42 2.08
N TYR A 709 -9.88 35.41 1.77
CA TYR A 709 -9.52 34.38 2.75
C TYR A 709 -8.74 34.96 3.94
N LEU A 710 -7.77 35.83 3.69
CA LEU A 710 -6.99 36.47 4.75
C LEU A 710 -7.86 37.38 5.64
N ASP A 711 -8.87 38.05 5.07
CA ASP A 711 -9.82 38.89 5.80
C ASP A 711 -10.71 38.10 6.77
N LEU A 712 -10.93 36.80 6.54
CA LEU A 712 -11.63 35.93 7.49
C LEU A 712 -10.81 35.60 8.74
N LEU A 713 -9.48 35.69 8.64
CA LEU A 713 -8.57 35.34 9.71
C LEU A 713 -8.33 36.56 10.60
N SER A 714 -8.55 36.40 11.91
CA SER A 714 -8.19 37.44 12.86
C SER A 714 -6.66 37.66 12.85
N PRO A 715 -6.19 38.93 12.84
CA PRO A 715 -4.76 39.24 12.98
C PRO A 715 -4.21 38.86 14.36
N THR A 716 -5.08 38.54 15.31
CA THR A 716 -4.75 38.10 16.67
C THR A 716 -5.37 36.74 16.96
N LYS A 717 -4.77 35.97 17.88
CA LYS A 717 -5.25 34.63 18.22
C LYS A 717 -6.71 34.70 18.71
N PRO A 718 -7.65 33.99 18.06
CA PRO A 718 -9.06 34.00 18.46
C PRO A 718 -9.26 33.35 19.84
N ARG A 719 -10.36 33.72 20.51
CA ARG A 719 -10.70 33.20 21.86
C ARG A 719 -11.04 31.70 21.85
N ARG A 720 -11.68 31.24 20.77
CA ARG A 720 -11.92 29.84 20.46
C ARG A 720 -11.11 29.47 19.21
N PRO A 721 -10.70 28.20 19.02
CA PRO A 721 -9.95 27.79 17.84
C PRO A 721 -10.78 27.97 16.55
N TYR A 722 -10.10 28.12 15.41
CA TYR A 722 -10.71 27.94 14.10
C TYR A 722 -10.64 26.48 13.68
N ALA A 723 -11.70 25.98 13.05
CA ALA A 723 -11.67 24.71 12.33
C ALA A 723 -11.54 24.98 10.83
N PHE A 724 -10.63 24.26 10.18
CA PHE A 724 -10.45 24.33 8.73
C PHE A 724 -10.86 23.01 8.10
N ILE A 725 -11.82 23.05 7.19
CA ILE A 725 -12.25 21.89 6.41
C ILE A 725 -11.79 22.11 4.98
N LEU A 726 -10.79 21.35 4.56
CA LEU A 726 -10.21 21.44 3.23
C LEU A 726 -10.80 20.33 2.36
N GLY A 727 -11.25 20.66 1.15
CA GLY A 727 -11.68 19.65 0.20
C GLY A 727 -11.50 20.07 -1.26
N HIS A 728 -11.23 19.09 -2.11
CA HIS A 728 -10.91 19.30 -3.51
C HIS A 728 -11.66 18.24 -4.30
N GLY A 729 -12.65 18.64 -5.09
CA GLY A 729 -13.33 17.75 -6.02
C GLY A 729 -12.54 17.60 -7.32
N LEU A 730 -11.99 18.70 -7.86
CA LEU A 730 -11.37 18.76 -9.18
C LEU A 730 -10.30 19.87 -9.35
N TRP A 731 -9.72 20.40 -8.27
CA TRP A 731 -8.66 21.42 -8.39
C TRP A 731 -7.35 20.83 -8.92
N ASN A 732 -7.26 20.71 -10.24
CA ASN A 732 -6.01 20.68 -10.98
C ASN A 732 -6.04 21.79 -12.05
N ASP A 733 -4.85 22.21 -12.46
CA ASP A 733 -4.54 23.30 -13.40
C ASP A 733 -5.04 23.02 -14.85
N LEU A 734 -6.24 22.45 -15.01
CA LEU A 734 -6.80 21.99 -16.27
C LEU A 734 -8.14 22.68 -16.53
N ASP A 735 -8.14 23.69 -17.41
CA ASP A 735 -9.35 24.11 -18.13
C ASP A 735 -9.90 22.90 -18.89
N LYS A 736 -11.07 22.36 -18.50
CA LYS A 736 -11.62 21.13 -19.10
C LYS A 736 -12.85 21.39 -19.98
N PRO A 737 -12.79 21.04 -21.29
CA PRO A 737 -13.97 20.95 -22.16
C PRO A 737 -14.79 19.68 -21.91
N ASP A 738 -16.08 19.68 -22.30
CA ASP A 738 -17.11 18.67 -21.94
C ASP A 738 -16.75 17.18 -22.23
N GLN A 739 -15.83 16.89 -23.14
CA GLN A 739 -15.30 15.55 -23.39
C GLN A 739 -14.48 14.97 -22.21
N PHE A 740 -13.99 15.81 -21.30
CA PHE A 740 -13.13 15.39 -20.19
C PHE A 740 -13.90 14.77 -19.02
N ILE A 741 -15.20 15.10 -18.88
CA ILE A 741 -16.11 14.52 -17.90
C ILE A 741 -16.35 13.04 -18.21
N LEU A 742 -16.38 12.68 -19.51
CA LEU A 742 -16.54 11.29 -19.98
C LEU A 742 -15.25 10.44 -19.84
N SER A 743 -14.13 11.02 -19.40
CA SER A 743 -12.83 10.34 -19.25
C SER A 743 -12.42 10.05 -17.81
N GLN A 744 -13.22 10.48 -16.82
CA GLN A 744 -13.02 10.14 -15.43
C GLN A 744 -13.69 8.81 -15.14
N GLY A 745 -12.95 7.72 -15.39
CA GLY A 745 -13.32 6.44 -14.81
C GLY A 745 -13.07 6.45 -13.31
N ASP A 746 -13.78 5.56 -12.59
CA ASP A 746 -13.61 5.26 -11.17
C ASP A 746 -12.13 5.21 -10.72
N LYS A 747 -11.27 4.65 -11.58
CA LYS A 747 -9.85 4.48 -11.32
C LYS A 747 -9.08 5.81 -11.27
N GLN A 748 -9.38 6.77 -12.13
CA GLN A 748 -8.67 8.05 -12.16
C GLN A 748 -9.00 8.90 -10.92
N ILE A 749 -10.25 8.86 -10.48
CA ILE A 749 -10.70 9.56 -9.27
C ILE A 749 -10.10 8.90 -8.02
N GLN A 750 -10.10 7.57 -7.97
CA GLN A 750 -9.42 6.80 -6.93
C GLN A 750 -7.93 7.17 -6.82
N LEU A 751 -7.22 7.26 -7.95
CA LEU A 751 -5.80 7.61 -7.97
C LEU A 751 -5.53 9.04 -7.49
N PHE A 752 -6.38 10.00 -7.87
CA PHE A 752 -6.28 11.39 -7.42
C PHE A 752 -6.48 11.48 -5.90
N GLU A 753 -7.54 10.87 -5.38
CA GLU A 753 -7.82 10.88 -3.95
C GLU A 753 -6.69 10.21 -3.16
N HIS A 754 -6.21 9.04 -3.60
CA HIS A 754 -5.09 8.35 -2.96
C HIS A 754 -3.81 9.19 -2.94
N SER A 755 -3.54 9.96 -4.00
CA SER A 755 -2.38 10.84 -4.09
C SER A 755 -2.50 12.03 -3.13
N MET A 756 -3.67 12.66 -3.06
CA MET A 756 -3.94 13.75 -2.12
C MET A 756 -3.89 13.26 -0.68
N ARG A 757 -4.40 12.06 -0.41
CA ARG A 757 -4.32 11.37 0.89
C ARG A 757 -2.87 11.29 1.40
N HIS A 758 -1.98 10.87 0.51
CA HIS A 758 -0.55 10.73 0.79
C HIS A 758 0.11 12.08 1.08
N GLU A 759 -0.18 13.11 0.29
CA GLU A 759 0.40 14.44 0.49
C GLU A 759 -0.12 15.14 1.75
N SER A 760 -1.41 14.99 2.07
CA SER A 760 -1.99 15.47 3.34
C SER A 760 -1.36 14.76 4.54
N SER A 761 -1.21 13.42 4.46
CA SER A 761 -0.55 12.62 5.50
C SER A 761 0.87 13.09 5.79
N ARG A 762 1.66 13.36 4.73
CA ARG A 762 3.05 13.85 4.84
C ARG A 762 3.15 15.18 5.59
N ARG A 763 2.10 16.00 5.54
CA ARG A 763 2.03 17.32 6.16
C ARG A 763 1.37 17.29 7.53
N GLY A 764 1.00 16.11 8.04
CA GLY A 764 0.28 15.96 9.30
C GLY A 764 -1.15 16.53 9.24
N ILE A 765 -1.73 16.61 8.05
CA ILE A 765 -3.11 17.07 7.85
C ILE A 765 -4.04 15.86 7.88
N ASP A 766 -5.00 15.90 8.79
CA ASP A 766 -6.09 14.92 8.84
C ASP A 766 -6.87 14.94 7.53
N HIS A 767 -7.18 13.77 7.00
CA HIS A 767 -7.77 13.64 5.68
C HIS A 767 -8.73 12.45 5.65
N LEU A 768 -9.89 12.66 5.06
CA LEU A 768 -10.91 11.64 4.86
C LEU A 768 -10.94 11.28 3.37
N GLY A 769 -10.74 10.00 3.07
CA GLY A 769 -11.02 9.45 1.75
C GLY A 769 -12.52 9.37 1.55
N THR A 770 -13.04 9.98 0.49
CA THR A 770 -14.49 10.05 0.24
C THR A 770 -14.91 9.39 -1.07
N TRP A 771 -13.96 8.84 -1.82
CA TRP A 771 -14.17 8.19 -3.11
C TRP A 771 -15.12 7.01 -2.95
N ASN A 772 -14.81 6.08 -2.05
CA ASN A 772 -15.63 4.91 -1.79
C ASN A 772 -17.01 5.23 -1.21
N MET A 773 -17.24 6.47 -0.72
CA MET A 773 -18.56 6.93 -0.29
C MET A 773 -19.49 7.23 -1.47
N SER A 774 -18.92 7.62 -2.60
CA SER A 774 -19.62 7.96 -3.85
C SER A 774 -19.82 6.76 -4.78
N VAL A 775 -18.94 5.75 -4.69
CA VAL A 775 -19.07 4.49 -5.44
C VAL A 775 -20.37 3.77 -5.05
N GLN A 776 -21.12 3.31 -6.05
CA GLN A 776 -22.44 2.66 -5.89
C GLN A 776 -23.52 3.55 -5.23
N SER A 777 -23.31 4.88 -5.20
CA SER A 777 -24.38 5.84 -4.94
C SER A 777 -25.27 6.06 -6.18
N ASP A 778 -26.39 6.76 -6.04
CA ASP A 778 -27.32 7.07 -7.12
C ASP A 778 -26.72 7.98 -8.21
N LYS A 779 -25.65 8.71 -7.88
CA LYS A 779 -24.88 9.54 -8.81
C LYS A 779 -23.55 8.88 -9.17
N TYR A 780 -23.47 8.42 -10.42
CA TYR A 780 -22.33 7.67 -10.96
C TYR A 780 -21.20 8.52 -11.56
N ASP A 781 -21.28 9.86 -11.49
CA ASP A 781 -20.28 10.71 -12.13
C ASP A 781 -18.97 10.81 -11.32
N GLY A 782 -18.94 10.25 -10.10
CA GLY A 782 -17.79 10.24 -9.20
C GLY A 782 -17.36 11.62 -8.71
N VAL A 783 -18.13 12.67 -9.04
CA VAL A 783 -17.81 14.08 -8.77
C VAL A 783 -18.86 14.68 -7.86
N HIS A 784 -20.16 14.48 -8.14
CA HIS A 784 -21.28 15.00 -7.36
C HIS A 784 -21.88 13.91 -6.49
N MET A 785 -22.00 14.17 -5.18
CA MET A 785 -22.83 13.34 -4.31
C MET A 785 -24.20 14.00 -4.10
N ASP A 786 -25.21 13.16 -3.94
CA ASP A 786 -26.57 13.55 -3.58
C ASP A 786 -26.67 14.01 -2.11
N LEU A 787 -27.87 14.33 -1.64
CA LEU A 787 -28.08 14.72 -0.24
C LEU A 787 -27.60 13.62 0.71
N LYS A 788 -27.89 12.36 0.41
CA LYS A 788 -27.53 11.22 1.27
C LYS A 788 -26.02 11.11 1.46
N GLY A 789 -25.24 11.17 0.38
CA GLY A 789 -23.79 11.13 0.46
C GLY A 789 -23.20 12.31 1.23
N ASN A 790 -23.73 13.53 1.04
CA ASN A 790 -23.23 14.72 1.74
C ASN A 790 -23.62 14.73 3.23
N MET A 791 -24.76 14.14 3.61
CA MET A 791 -25.14 13.96 5.02
C MET A 791 -24.17 13.01 5.72
N VAL A 792 -23.79 11.90 5.08
CA VAL A 792 -22.77 10.98 5.62
C VAL A 792 -21.40 11.68 5.75
N LYS A 793 -21.01 12.52 4.79
CA LYS A 793 -19.80 13.36 4.91
C LYS A 793 -19.87 14.32 6.10
N ALA A 794 -21.01 14.98 6.29
CA ALA A 794 -21.19 15.91 7.40
C ALA A 794 -21.06 15.20 8.76
N MET A 795 -21.66 14.01 8.91
CA MET A 795 -21.52 13.20 10.13
C MET A 795 -20.07 12.80 10.38
N ALA A 796 -19.33 12.44 9.33
CA ALA A 796 -17.91 12.10 9.43
C ALA A 796 -17.01 13.27 9.83
N ILE A 797 -17.46 14.51 9.69
CA ILE A 797 -16.73 15.70 10.15
C ILE A 797 -16.98 15.97 11.63
N PHE A 798 -18.12 15.52 12.17
CA PHE A 798 -18.42 15.63 13.60
C PHE A 798 -17.72 14.55 14.44
N ALA A 799 -17.52 13.36 13.84
CA ALA A 799 -16.73 12.27 14.42
C ALA A 799 -15.25 12.64 14.49
#